data_AF-A0A367KDV3-F1
#
_entry.id   AF-A0A367KDV3-F1
#
_cell.length_a   1.000
_cell.length_b   1.000
_cell.length_c   1.000
_cell.angle_alpha   90.00
_cell.angle_beta   90.00
_cell.angle_gamma   90.00
#
_symmetry.space_group_name_H-M   'P 1'
#
loop_
_entity.id
_entity.type
_entity.pdbx_description
1 polymer ?
#
loop_
_entity_poly.entity_id
_entity_poly.type
_entity_poly.pdbx_seq_one_letter_code
_entity_poly.pdbx_strand_id
1 'polypeptide(L)'
;MISALRSQEDRNKLVMKRRMLKIVKKMLPKLHAEIDENMMKGTYEDLEIIARTPLPSQRRATQSSTANSSVMGRPPELDKVKEKKKRQSSEPYYYNETESEDSDYHEDEYEETFTFAKNVHNPMEILTVPSTWGSKPIDYLTVIGQETDTECSYENRQVKIIGSDEDCVKEALQRFKNLQTIHKRRKRPTTTIACVHLPQDAEFAIYFCPIDRYARKDYVNVLTYKHAPYFVLLPVFKDKNGIFEKPKDRIDIPSLPYATWIPAPEKQAPTPQRFQQTEMSLDERMKMASFKNKFNAPQAGAAPDQRPLWGEKQFVHIPSAQKPPLQRSTPPPQTPPPAQKTPEEDFPALPSAPRKAPPLKSPNRRVMRVVSQKSGHDSVKGLSQLEILRQYNLHNMMTTLGQGLENVHGYKGNIKLSAYLGKILWTSLNKEQQKKIWKYQQLNDILMKEGGVKPMFNGLVTEDVDIITKFRELFPSPNGKHAYFEIHANARNQPVLPYKPVVLYMNQHAVNFTKIVTGTHRVAEIDWVSLNRKYDFQMVLQTEDLTRMDVKPYSTFLKKISISPHCRQITYEDVPDFLEVTDIYLKDTTRHRLHFPFVVEITRVEKLPLIPQTSLGYNINKILGDTGRGKVWYTIEIFYSAHDQLFKSNLDLPVGKFAPWTVEDVLGRQDDLTGPLVEFVRCLLLIIERAETAVSRENRDN
;
A
#
# COMPACT_ATOMS: atom_id res chain seq x y z
N MET A 1 -12.23 67.70 6.56
CA MET A 1 -12.06 66.45 7.33
C MET A 1 -11.39 65.32 6.55
N ILE A 2 -11.95 64.84 5.44
CA ILE A 2 -11.47 63.61 4.73
C ILE A 2 -9.96 63.65 4.36
N SER A 3 -9.44 64.80 3.90
CA SER A 3 -8.02 64.98 3.59
C SER A 3 -7.08 64.77 4.79
N ALA A 4 -7.48 65.21 5.99
CA ALA A 4 -6.68 65.05 7.21
C ALA A 4 -6.60 63.58 7.65
N LEU A 5 -7.68 62.82 7.49
CA LEU A 5 -7.72 61.38 7.83
C LEU A 5 -6.78 60.56 6.94
N ARG A 6 -6.78 60.80 5.62
CA ARG A 6 -5.82 60.14 4.69
C ARG A 6 -4.37 60.47 5.05
N SER A 7 -4.07 61.74 5.33
CA SER A 7 -2.72 62.16 5.74
C SER A 7 -2.22 61.47 7.02
N GLN A 8 -3.12 61.20 7.97
CA GLN A 8 -2.79 60.50 9.21
C GLN A 8 -2.60 58.99 9.00
N GLU A 9 -3.39 58.37 8.12
CA GLU A 9 -3.25 56.95 7.77
C GLU A 9 -1.93 56.66 7.04
N ASP A 10 -1.53 57.52 6.09
CA ASP A 10 -0.27 57.38 5.35
C ASP A 10 0.95 57.61 6.25
N ARG A 11 0.86 58.55 7.20
CA ARG A 11 1.89 58.72 8.26
C ARG A 11 2.02 57.47 9.11
N ASN A 12 0.92 56.84 9.51
CA ASN A 12 0.94 55.60 10.28
C ASN A 12 1.57 54.43 9.49
N LYS A 13 1.19 54.26 8.20
CA LYS A 13 1.80 53.26 7.31
C LYS A 13 3.31 53.47 7.15
N LEU A 14 3.76 54.72 6.98
CA LEU A 14 5.18 55.04 6.87
C LEU A 14 5.97 54.78 8.17
N VAL A 15 5.39 55.09 9.33
CA VAL A 15 5.97 54.78 10.65
C VAL A 15 6.08 53.26 10.85
N MET A 16 5.03 52.50 10.49
CA MET A 16 5.03 51.04 10.62
C MET A 16 6.09 50.41 9.69
N LYS A 17 6.19 50.87 8.43
CA LYS A 17 7.20 50.40 7.47
C LYS A 17 8.63 50.70 7.96
N ARG A 18 8.88 51.88 8.55
CA ARG A 18 10.17 52.21 9.18
C ARG A 18 10.48 51.35 10.41
N ARG A 19 9.49 51.01 11.24
CA ARG A 19 9.65 50.11 12.39
C ARG A 19 9.99 48.69 11.94
N MET A 20 9.26 48.11 11.00
CA MET A 20 9.59 46.79 10.42
C MET A 20 11.00 46.77 9.83
N LEU A 21 11.37 47.77 9.02
CA LEU A 21 12.71 47.83 8.43
C LEU A 21 13.82 47.87 9.49
N LYS A 22 13.58 48.54 10.63
CA LYS A 22 14.51 48.61 11.76
C LYS A 22 14.60 47.27 12.51
N ILE A 23 13.50 46.54 12.67
CA ILE A 23 13.49 45.19 13.25
C ILE A 23 14.28 44.23 12.35
N VAL A 24 13.91 44.14 11.07
CA VAL A 24 14.52 43.22 10.09
C VAL A 24 16.00 43.52 9.87
N LYS A 25 16.42 44.79 9.75
CA LYS A 25 17.82 45.14 9.46
C LYS A 25 18.74 45.29 10.67
N LYS A 26 18.23 45.53 11.89
CA LYS A 26 19.09 45.72 13.08
C LYS A 26 18.87 44.72 14.22
N MET A 27 17.68 44.14 14.36
CA MET A 27 17.43 43.19 15.46
C MET A 27 17.53 41.74 14.99
N LEU A 28 17.00 41.41 13.79
CA LEU A 28 17.07 40.06 13.26
C LEU A 28 18.51 39.51 13.15
N PRO A 29 19.50 40.26 12.61
CA PRO A 29 20.88 39.77 12.52
C PRO A 29 21.58 39.66 13.88
N LYS A 30 21.17 40.50 14.85
CA LYS A 30 21.69 40.42 16.23
C LYS A 30 21.15 39.21 16.97
N LEU A 31 19.85 38.91 16.82
CA LEU A 31 19.28 37.67 17.34
C LEU A 31 19.98 36.44 16.74
N HIS A 32 20.22 36.42 15.42
CA HIS A 32 20.91 35.29 14.79
C HIS A 32 22.35 35.15 15.29
N ALA A 33 23.08 36.26 15.48
CA ALA A 33 24.43 36.23 16.04
C ALA A 33 24.45 35.79 17.52
N GLU A 34 23.53 36.26 18.37
CA GLU A 34 23.41 35.85 19.77
C GLU A 34 22.96 34.38 19.91
N ILE A 35 22.21 33.85 18.94
CA ILE A 35 21.87 32.43 18.82
C ILE A 35 23.12 31.63 18.41
N ASP A 36 23.82 31.99 17.34
CA ASP A 36 24.99 31.23 16.85
C ASP A 36 26.16 31.22 17.85
N GLU A 37 26.44 32.33 18.55
CA GLU A 37 27.54 32.38 19.53
C GLU A 37 27.27 31.58 20.81
N ASN A 38 26.00 31.33 21.18
CA ASN A 38 25.64 30.62 22.43
C ASN A 38 24.98 29.24 22.25
N MET A 39 24.52 28.84 21.05
CA MET A 39 23.71 27.61 20.85
C MET A 39 24.43 26.42 20.17
N MET A 40 25.76 26.35 20.21
CA MET A 40 26.51 25.15 19.73
C MET A 40 27.39 24.46 20.80
N LYS A 41 27.33 24.91 22.05
CA LYS A 41 27.96 24.24 23.22
C LYS A 41 27.05 24.28 24.45
N GLY A 42 26.02 23.44 24.48
CA GLY A 42 25.36 23.07 25.75
C GLY A 42 23.83 23.05 25.79
N THR A 43 23.13 23.34 24.70
CA THR A 43 21.66 23.55 24.70
C THR A 43 20.91 22.59 23.78
N TYR A 44 20.83 21.32 24.18
CA TYR A 44 19.58 20.61 23.99
C TYR A 44 18.63 21.12 25.08
N GLU A 45 17.59 21.87 24.71
CA GLU A 45 16.54 22.24 25.66
C GLU A 45 15.83 20.97 26.12
N ASP A 46 15.85 20.72 27.43
CA ASP A 46 15.15 19.58 28.02
C ASP A 46 13.65 19.66 27.72
N LEU A 47 13.10 18.56 27.20
CA LEU A 47 11.67 18.43 26.93
C LEU A 47 10.79 18.63 28.19
N GLU A 48 11.38 18.51 29.38
CA GLU A 48 10.74 18.84 30.65
C GLU A 48 10.35 20.31 30.79
N ILE A 49 11.08 21.25 30.17
CA ILE A 49 10.77 22.68 30.26
C ILE A 49 9.50 23.00 29.46
N ILE A 50 9.35 22.41 28.28
CA ILE A 50 8.15 22.57 27.43
C ILE A 50 6.92 21.92 28.10
N ALA A 51 7.11 20.83 28.86
CA ALA A 51 6.03 20.19 29.62
C ALA A 51 5.50 21.05 30.80
N ARG A 52 6.23 22.09 31.22
CA ARG A 52 5.84 22.98 32.34
C ARG A 52 5.23 24.31 31.89
N THR A 53 5.16 24.59 30.59
CA THR A 53 4.56 25.83 30.06
C THR A 53 3.03 25.74 30.08
N PRO A 54 2.30 26.52 30.90
CA PRO A 54 0.84 26.48 30.92
C PRO A 54 0.26 27.02 29.60
N LEU A 55 -0.63 26.26 28.99
CA LEU A 55 -1.35 26.67 27.77
C LEU A 55 -2.21 27.93 28.03
N PRO A 56 -2.22 28.92 27.11
CA PRO A 56 -3.16 30.03 27.17
C PRO A 56 -4.60 29.51 27.02
N SER A 57 -5.51 30.06 27.83
CA SER A 57 -6.89 29.58 27.96
C SER A 57 -7.68 29.69 26.66
N GLN A 58 -8.09 28.55 26.10
CA GLN A 58 -9.15 28.52 25.10
C GLN A 58 -10.47 28.93 25.76
N ARG A 59 -11.13 29.96 25.22
CA ARG A 59 -12.49 30.34 25.59
C ARG A 59 -13.44 29.19 25.24
N ARG A 60 -14.22 28.73 26.22
CA ARG A 60 -15.34 27.79 26.01
C ARG A 60 -16.33 28.40 25.01
N ALA A 61 -16.62 27.68 23.93
CA ALA A 61 -17.88 27.81 23.22
C ALA A 61 -18.90 26.87 23.89
N THR A 62 -19.99 27.44 24.41
CA THR A 62 -20.99 26.70 25.17
C THR A 62 -21.88 25.89 24.23
N GLN A 63 -21.83 24.56 24.31
CA GLN A 63 -22.87 23.70 23.75
C GLN A 63 -23.95 23.48 24.82
N SER A 64 -25.17 23.95 24.57
CA SER A 64 -26.33 23.70 25.42
C SER A 64 -27.02 22.40 25.05
N SER A 65 -26.88 21.39 25.89
CA SER A 65 -27.68 20.17 25.85
C SER A 65 -29.01 20.36 26.58
N THR A 66 -30.11 19.90 25.99
CA THR A 66 -31.32 19.53 26.75
C THR A 66 -32.04 18.39 26.07
N ALA A 67 -32.50 17.42 26.87
CA ALA A 67 -33.28 16.28 26.43
C ALA A 67 -34.56 16.16 27.26
N ASN A 68 -35.58 15.55 26.65
CA ASN A 68 -36.75 14.92 27.26
C ASN A 68 -37.72 15.78 28.12
N SER A 69 -38.95 15.91 27.62
CA SER A 69 -40.14 15.51 28.38
C SER A 69 -41.28 15.07 27.44
N SER A 70 -42.16 14.21 27.93
CA SER A 70 -43.36 13.71 27.25
C SER A 70 -44.62 14.36 27.84
N VAL A 71 -45.75 14.35 27.10
CA VAL A 71 -47.12 14.02 27.58
C VAL A 71 -48.14 14.16 26.42
N MET A 72 -49.29 13.50 26.57
CA MET A 72 -50.37 13.28 25.61
C MET A 72 -51.26 14.52 25.30
N GLY A 73 -52.00 14.50 24.19
CA GLY A 73 -53.14 15.41 23.92
C GLY A 73 -53.84 15.13 22.56
N ARG A 74 -55.17 15.24 22.49
CA ARG A 74 -56.03 14.93 21.31
C ARG A 74 -56.46 16.19 20.51
N PRO A 75 -56.94 16.05 19.25
CA PRO A 75 -57.63 17.09 18.45
C PRO A 75 -59.15 17.13 18.77
N PRO A 76 -60.07 17.89 18.10
CA PRO A 76 -59.98 18.64 16.82
C PRO A 76 -60.71 20.03 16.77
N GLU A 77 -60.99 20.52 15.54
CA GLU A 77 -62.01 21.50 15.02
C GLU A 77 -61.35 22.61 14.15
N LEU A 78 -61.67 22.88 12.88
CA LEU A 78 -62.83 22.72 11.96
C LEU A 78 -63.87 23.88 12.00
N ASP A 79 -63.63 24.93 11.18
CA ASP A 79 -64.59 25.92 10.63
C ASP A 79 -63.81 26.99 9.82
N LYS A 80 -64.29 27.67 8.77
CA LYS A 80 -65.48 27.51 7.91
C LYS A 80 -65.27 28.25 6.57
N VAL A 81 -65.58 27.58 5.46
CA VAL A 81 -66.28 28.06 4.24
C VAL A 81 -66.11 29.53 3.80
N LYS A 82 -65.65 29.73 2.55
CA LYS A 82 -66.38 30.56 1.56
C LYS A 82 -66.20 30.05 0.12
N GLU A 83 -67.32 30.02 -0.59
CA GLU A 83 -67.54 29.35 -1.89
C GLU A 83 -67.69 30.35 -3.05
N LYS A 84 -67.73 29.78 -4.28
CA LYS A 84 -68.35 30.29 -5.53
C LYS A 84 -67.53 31.36 -6.29
N LYS A 85 -67.43 31.28 -7.63
CA LYS A 85 -68.35 30.69 -8.63
C LYS A 85 -67.61 30.15 -9.88
N LYS A 86 -68.05 29.00 -10.41
CA LYS A 86 -67.80 28.59 -11.81
C LYS A 86 -68.74 29.32 -12.78
N ARG A 87 -68.32 29.51 -14.03
CA ARG A 87 -69.17 29.38 -15.24
C ARG A 87 -68.36 28.70 -16.36
N GLN A 88 -69.06 27.96 -17.23
CA GLN A 88 -68.54 27.14 -18.33
C GLN A 88 -69.36 27.42 -19.61
N SER A 89 -68.79 27.07 -20.77
CA SER A 89 -69.38 27.10 -22.13
C SER A 89 -69.65 28.51 -22.69
N SER A 90 -69.56 28.77 -24.00
CA SER A 90 -69.52 27.85 -25.17
C SER A 90 -68.76 28.42 -26.38
N GLU A 91 -67.89 27.61 -27.00
CA GLU A 91 -67.81 27.29 -28.46
C GLU A 91 -67.76 28.41 -29.56
N PRO A 92 -67.43 28.11 -30.84
CA PRO A 92 -66.06 28.20 -31.35
C PRO A 92 -65.89 29.17 -32.55
N TYR A 93 -64.66 29.64 -32.82
CA TYR A 93 -64.34 30.30 -34.10
C TYR A 93 -62.93 29.94 -34.63
N TYR A 94 -62.78 30.05 -35.95
CA TYR A 94 -61.76 29.40 -36.78
C TYR A 94 -60.77 30.42 -37.37
N TYR A 95 -59.51 29.99 -37.55
CA TYR A 95 -58.38 30.62 -38.28
C TYR A 95 -58.20 32.15 -38.24
N ASN A 96 -57.01 32.56 -37.82
CA ASN A 96 -56.15 33.27 -38.76
C ASN A 96 -54.70 32.85 -38.53
N GLU A 97 -54.03 32.51 -39.63
CA GLU A 97 -52.58 32.32 -39.68
C GLU A 97 -51.94 33.67 -39.31
N THR A 98 -51.11 33.65 -38.27
CA THR A 98 -50.00 34.59 -38.18
C THR A 98 -48.79 33.74 -37.87
N GLU A 99 -47.98 33.52 -38.90
CA GLU A 99 -46.63 33.01 -38.77
C GLU A 99 -45.86 34.02 -37.92
N SER A 100 -45.88 33.82 -36.59
CA SER A 100 -44.74 34.25 -35.80
C SER A 100 -43.61 33.34 -36.21
N GLU A 101 -42.67 33.88 -36.96
CA GLU A 101 -41.34 33.29 -37.10
C GLU A 101 -40.84 33.03 -35.67
N ASP A 102 -40.94 31.78 -35.22
CA ASP A 102 -40.16 31.30 -34.10
C ASP A 102 -38.72 31.52 -34.54
N SER A 103 -38.12 32.60 -34.05
CA SER A 103 -36.71 32.85 -34.25
C SER A 103 -36.01 31.66 -33.63
N ASP A 104 -35.41 30.81 -34.48
CA ASP A 104 -34.48 29.77 -34.11
C ASP A 104 -33.33 30.43 -33.33
N TYR A 105 -33.57 30.64 -32.03
CA TYR A 105 -32.54 30.65 -31.03
C TYR A 105 -32.00 29.23 -31.03
N HIS A 106 -31.09 28.95 -31.97
CA HIS A 106 -30.10 27.94 -31.80
C HIS A 106 -29.41 28.25 -30.47
N GLU A 107 -29.84 27.57 -29.40
CA GLU A 107 -28.98 27.39 -28.24
C GLU A 107 -27.74 26.71 -28.80
N ASP A 108 -26.62 27.44 -28.84
CA ASP A 108 -25.38 26.98 -29.47
C ASP A 108 -24.87 25.74 -28.71
N GLU A 109 -25.26 24.55 -29.17
CA GLU A 109 -24.82 23.28 -28.58
C GLU A 109 -23.31 23.14 -28.71
N TYR A 110 -22.61 23.16 -27.57
CA TYR A 110 -21.17 23.01 -27.53
C TYR A 110 -20.81 21.52 -27.65
N GLU A 111 -20.12 21.16 -28.73
CA GLU A 111 -19.63 19.80 -28.97
C GLU A 111 -18.11 19.71 -28.76
N GLU A 112 -17.67 18.78 -27.92
CA GLU A 112 -16.26 18.41 -27.74
C GLU A 112 -16.05 16.90 -27.86
N THR A 113 -14.86 16.49 -28.30
CA THR A 113 -14.54 15.07 -28.55
C THR A 113 -13.24 14.63 -27.90
N PHE A 114 -13.32 13.73 -26.92
CA PHE A 114 -12.14 13.12 -26.30
C PHE A 114 -11.71 11.83 -27.02
N THR A 115 -10.54 11.82 -27.66
CA THR A 115 -9.97 10.61 -28.27
C THR A 115 -9.06 9.85 -27.30
N PHE A 116 -9.35 8.56 -27.05
CA PHE A 116 -8.46 7.71 -26.25
C PHE A 116 -7.13 7.45 -26.96
N ALA A 117 -6.03 7.53 -26.21
CA ALA A 117 -4.69 7.28 -26.73
C ALA A 117 -4.55 5.84 -27.25
N LYS A 118 -3.81 5.67 -28.35
CA LYS A 118 -3.60 4.38 -29.03
C LYS A 118 -3.00 3.28 -28.14
N ASN A 119 -2.33 3.65 -27.04
CA ASN A 119 -1.76 2.69 -26.08
C ASN A 119 -2.75 2.16 -25.03
N VAL A 120 -4.00 2.65 -25.01
CA VAL A 120 -5.09 2.03 -24.24
C VAL A 120 -5.70 0.92 -25.10
N HIS A 121 -5.52 -0.34 -24.74
CA HIS A 121 -6.05 -1.45 -25.55
C HIS A 121 -7.58 -1.44 -25.57
N ASN A 122 -8.21 -1.44 -24.39
CA ASN A 122 -9.66 -1.38 -24.20
C ASN A 122 -10.08 -0.13 -23.41
N PRO A 123 -10.68 0.90 -24.05
CA PRO A 123 -11.20 2.08 -23.35
C PRO A 123 -12.32 1.81 -22.35
N MET A 124 -13.07 0.70 -22.48
CA MET A 124 -14.12 0.35 -21.51
C MET A 124 -13.57 0.02 -20.12
N GLU A 125 -12.30 -0.37 -19.99
CA GLU A 125 -11.62 -0.49 -18.67
C GLU A 125 -11.47 0.86 -17.95
N ILE A 126 -11.60 1.98 -18.67
CA ILE A 126 -11.47 3.34 -18.14
C ILE A 126 -12.87 3.94 -17.91
N LEU A 127 -13.80 3.69 -18.83
CA LEU A 127 -15.18 4.22 -18.77
C LEU A 127 -16.10 3.43 -17.83
N THR A 128 -15.81 2.16 -17.56
CA THR A 128 -16.64 1.34 -16.67
C THR A 128 -15.82 0.82 -15.49
N VAL A 129 -16.37 0.97 -14.27
CA VAL A 129 -15.87 0.21 -13.12
C VAL A 129 -16.59 -1.13 -13.11
N PRO A 130 -15.88 -2.27 -13.19
CA PRO A 130 -16.50 -3.58 -13.06
C PRO A 130 -17.30 -3.69 -11.76
N SER A 131 -18.46 -4.34 -11.81
CA SER A 131 -19.22 -4.71 -10.61
C SER A 131 -18.31 -5.47 -9.65
N THR A 132 -17.94 -4.81 -8.56
CA THR A 132 -17.09 -5.39 -7.53
C THR A 132 -17.88 -5.38 -6.23
N TRP A 133 -18.02 -6.57 -5.62
CA TRP A 133 -18.66 -6.74 -4.32
C TRP A 133 -20.15 -6.30 -4.24
N GLY A 134 -20.88 -6.40 -5.36
CA GLY A 134 -22.34 -6.25 -5.38
C GLY A 134 -22.87 -4.85 -5.70
N SER A 135 -22.00 -3.88 -6.00
CA SER A 135 -22.43 -2.65 -6.70
C SER A 135 -22.84 -2.96 -8.14
N LYS A 136 -23.79 -2.20 -8.71
CA LYS A 136 -23.95 -2.18 -10.17
C LYS A 136 -22.63 -1.69 -10.81
N PRO A 137 -22.28 -2.12 -12.03
CA PRO A 137 -21.20 -1.49 -12.78
C PRO A 137 -21.45 0.02 -12.84
N ILE A 138 -20.43 0.82 -12.57
CA ILE A 138 -20.54 2.28 -12.65
C ILE A 138 -20.12 2.66 -14.07
N ASP A 139 -21.05 3.22 -14.83
CA ASP A 139 -20.76 3.83 -16.13
C ASP A 139 -20.37 5.30 -15.91
N TYR A 140 -19.11 5.63 -16.18
CA TYR A 140 -18.60 6.98 -16.04
C TYR A 140 -19.07 7.92 -17.15
N LEU A 141 -19.60 7.43 -18.28
CA LEU A 141 -20.26 8.28 -19.28
C LEU A 141 -21.49 8.93 -18.65
N THR A 142 -22.38 8.11 -18.08
CA THR A 142 -23.59 8.59 -17.40
C THR A 142 -23.27 9.44 -16.18
N VAL A 143 -22.31 9.03 -15.34
CA VAL A 143 -21.98 9.78 -14.12
C VAL A 143 -21.33 11.13 -14.42
N ILE A 144 -20.40 11.21 -15.37
CA ILE A 144 -19.83 12.50 -15.75
C ILE A 144 -20.92 13.37 -16.36
N GLY A 145 -21.70 12.85 -17.32
CA GLY A 145 -22.76 13.60 -17.97
C GLY A 145 -23.77 14.20 -17.00
N GLN A 146 -24.24 13.42 -16.01
CA GLN A 146 -25.15 13.89 -14.96
C GLN A 146 -24.51 14.90 -13.99
N GLU A 147 -23.20 14.80 -13.72
CA GLU A 147 -22.50 15.73 -12.82
C GLU A 147 -22.06 17.04 -13.51
N THR A 148 -22.06 17.09 -14.84
CA THR A 148 -21.70 18.28 -15.64
C THR A 148 -22.84 18.81 -16.49
N ASP A 149 -24.05 18.24 -16.43
CA ASP A 149 -25.20 18.60 -17.28
C ASP A 149 -24.88 18.52 -18.79
N THR A 150 -24.24 17.41 -19.20
CA THR A 150 -23.86 17.14 -20.60
C THR A 150 -24.27 15.74 -21.04
N GLU A 151 -24.63 15.55 -22.31
CA GLU A 151 -24.77 14.22 -22.89
C GLU A 151 -23.40 13.66 -23.31
N CYS A 152 -23.08 12.44 -22.86
CA CYS A 152 -21.80 11.77 -23.11
C CYS A 152 -22.01 10.40 -23.75
N SER A 153 -21.57 10.23 -25.01
CA SER A 153 -21.64 8.95 -25.73
C SER A 153 -20.24 8.45 -26.12
N TYR A 154 -20.08 7.14 -26.34
CA TYR A 154 -18.79 6.55 -26.75
C TYR A 154 -18.91 5.81 -28.08
N GLU A 155 -18.16 6.29 -29.07
CA GLU A 155 -18.12 5.73 -30.42
C GLU A 155 -16.67 5.71 -30.92
N ASN A 156 -16.28 4.66 -31.67
CA ASN A 156 -15.00 4.63 -32.41
C ASN A 156 -13.72 4.97 -31.61
N ARG A 157 -13.69 4.67 -30.30
CA ARG A 157 -12.61 5.03 -29.34
C ARG A 157 -12.53 6.53 -29.00
N GLN A 158 -13.61 7.24 -29.21
CA GLN A 158 -13.82 8.64 -28.85
C GLN A 158 -15.01 8.74 -27.89
N VAL A 159 -15.00 9.73 -27.01
CA VAL A 159 -16.18 10.16 -26.24
C VAL A 159 -16.66 11.46 -26.87
N LYS A 160 -17.90 11.46 -27.34
CA LYS A 160 -18.61 12.67 -27.78
C LYS A 160 -19.27 13.30 -26.55
N ILE A 161 -19.14 14.61 -26.41
CA ILE A 161 -19.67 15.39 -25.30
C ILE A 161 -20.47 16.55 -25.90
N ILE A 162 -21.74 16.67 -25.55
CA ILE A 162 -22.65 17.73 -26.01
C ILE A 162 -23.28 18.40 -24.79
N GLY A 163 -23.41 19.72 -24.79
CA GLY A 163 -24.10 20.46 -23.73
C GLY A 163 -24.37 21.91 -24.09
N SER A 164 -25.26 22.55 -23.34
CA SER A 164 -25.68 23.95 -23.53
C SER A 164 -24.71 24.99 -22.94
N ASP A 165 -23.72 24.56 -22.14
CA ASP A 165 -22.70 25.42 -21.55
C ASP A 165 -21.27 24.93 -21.90
N GLU A 166 -20.48 25.83 -22.49
CA GLU A 166 -19.10 25.58 -22.90
C GLU A 166 -18.20 25.19 -21.71
N ASP A 167 -18.41 25.78 -20.53
CA ASP A 167 -17.59 25.49 -19.34
C ASP A 167 -17.91 24.09 -18.76
N CYS A 168 -19.19 23.70 -18.77
CA CYS A 168 -19.62 22.34 -18.44
C CYS A 168 -19.04 21.28 -19.39
N VAL A 169 -19.07 21.54 -20.70
CA VAL A 169 -18.49 20.66 -21.73
C VAL A 169 -16.97 20.56 -21.59
N LYS A 170 -16.27 21.66 -21.30
CA LYS A 170 -14.84 21.67 -20.96
C LYS A 170 -14.52 20.89 -19.68
N GLU A 171 -15.37 20.98 -18.64
CA GLU A 171 -15.19 20.20 -17.41
C GLU A 171 -15.31 18.70 -17.69
N ALA A 172 -16.35 18.27 -18.42
CA ALA A 172 -16.55 16.89 -18.82
C ALA A 172 -15.35 16.35 -19.61
N LEU A 173 -14.91 17.10 -20.63
CA LEU A 173 -13.72 16.79 -21.42
C LEU A 173 -12.46 16.62 -20.55
N GLN A 174 -12.27 17.49 -19.55
CA GLN A 174 -11.15 17.40 -18.62
C GLN A 174 -11.27 16.18 -17.69
N ARG A 175 -12.46 15.82 -17.25
CA ARG A 175 -12.71 14.59 -16.45
C ARG A 175 -12.33 13.33 -17.22
N PHE A 176 -12.66 13.21 -18.52
CA PHE A 176 -12.23 12.06 -19.33
C PHE A 176 -10.70 12.03 -19.58
N LYS A 177 -10.07 13.19 -19.83
CA LYS A 177 -8.59 13.32 -19.89
C LYS A 177 -7.94 12.85 -18.58
N ASN A 178 -8.53 13.21 -17.44
CA ASN A 178 -8.08 12.82 -16.11
C ASN A 178 -8.29 11.32 -15.84
N LEU A 179 -9.45 10.73 -16.19
CA LEU A 179 -9.71 9.29 -16.04
C LEU A 179 -8.67 8.44 -16.76
N GLN A 180 -8.33 8.77 -18.02
CA GLN A 180 -7.26 8.08 -18.74
C GLN A 180 -5.91 8.23 -18.03
N THR A 181 -5.63 9.40 -17.46
CA THR A 181 -4.40 9.70 -16.73
C THR A 181 -4.30 8.88 -15.44
N ILE A 182 -5.37 8.82 -14.64
CA ILE A 182 -5.49 8.01 -13.41
C ILE A 182 -5.28 6.52 -13.72
N HIS A 183 -5.96 5.99 -14.75
CA HIS A 183 -5.82 4.58 -15.15
C HIS A 183 -4.39 4.23 -15.56
N LYS A 184 -3.73 5.09 -16.33
CA LYS A 184 -2.32 4.93 -16.73
C LYS A 184 -1.37 5.04 -15.54
N ARG A 185 -1.64 5.94 -14.59
CA ARG A 185 -0.83 6.12 -13.37
C ARG A 185 -0.97 4.93 -12.41
N ARG A 186 -2.18 4.37 -12.23
CA ARG A 186 -2.45 3.19 -11.37
C ARG A 186 -1.77 1.90 -11.84
N LYS A 187 -1.56 1.72 -13.15
CA LYS A 187 -0.86 0.53 -13.71
C LYS A 187 0.68 0.62 -13.63
N ARG A 188 1.25 1.66 -12.99
CA ARG A 188 2.71 1.78 -12.80
C ARG A 188 3.20 0.87 -11.67
N PRO A 189 4.40 0.26 -11.78
CA PRO A 189 5.01 -0.47 -10.66
C PRO A 189 5.41 0.50 -9.54
N THR A 190 5.53 -0.02 -8.32
CA THR A 190 6.08 0.68 -7.16
C THR A 190 7.47 1.25 -7.48
N THR A 191 7.69 2.52 -7.19
CA THR A 191 9.02 3.15 -7.32
C THR A 191 9.75 3.10 -5.99
N THR A 192 10.72 2.21 -5.88
CA THR A 192 11.59 2.07 -4.69
C THR A 192 12.93 2.76 -4.93
N ILE A 193 13.38 3.59 -3.99
CA ILE A 193 14.74 4.15 -3.96
C ILE A 193 15.41 3.89 -2.61
N ALA A 194 16.73 3.77 -2.62
CA ALA A 194 17.54 3.71 -1.41
C ALA A 194 18.26 5.04 -1.17
N CYS A 195 18.04 5.63 0.00
CA CYS A 195 18.80 6.76 0.53
C CYS A 195 19.82 6.24 1.55
N VAL A 196 21.00 6.85 1.59
CA VAL A 196 22.10 6.40 2.46
C VAL A 196 22.46 7.52 3.42
N HIS A 197 22.59 7.21 4.70
CA HIS A 197 22.93 8.19 5.74
C HIS A 197 24.14 7.75 6.56
N LEU A 198 25.08 8.68 6.71
CA LEU A 198 26.17 8.64 7.65
C LEU A 198 26.24 10.02 8.31
N PRO A 199 26.23 10.14 9.65
CA PRO A 199 26.28 11.44 10.33
C PRO A 199 27.67 12.09 10.34
N GLN A 200 28.71 11.33 10.00
CA GLN A 200 30.10 11.80 9.94
C GLN A 200 30.39 12.41 8.56
N ASP A 201 30.95 13.62 8.54
CA ASP A 201 31.44 14.25 7.32
C ASP A 201 32.81 13.68 6.92
N ALA A 202 32.79 12.58 6.17
CA ALA A 202 33.96 11.89 5.65
C ALA A 202 33.64 11.29 4.27
N GLU A 203 34.64 11.15 3.39
CA GLU A 203 34.45 10.37 2.15
C GLU A 203 34.32 8.89 2.51
N PHE A 204 33.19 8.28 2.15
CA PHE A 204 32.93 6.85 2.37
C PHE A 204 32.43 6.16 1.11
N ALA A 205 32.60 4.85 1.09
CA ALA A 205 31.96 3.92 0.17
C ALA A 205 31.07 2.93 0.94
N ILE A 206 30.26 2.16 0.24
CA ILE A 206 29.37 1.15 0.84
C ILE A 206 29.78 -0.27 0.46
N TYR A 207 29.61 -1.19 1.40
CA TYR A 207 29.91 -2.61 1.25
C TYR A 207 28.75 -3.47 1.75
N PHE A 208 28.42 -4.53 1.00
CA PHE A 208 27.40 -5.52 1.38
C PHE A 208 27.99 -6.55 2.34
N CYS A 209 27.68 -6.41 3.63
CA CYS A 209 28.06 -7.37 4.65
C CYS A 209 26.97 -8.46 4.77
N PRO A 210 27.29 -9.77 4.66
CA PRO A 210 26.36 -10.84 5.00
C PRO A 210 25.88 -10.69 6.45
N ILE A 211 24.59 -10.92 6.71
CA ILE A 211 23.98 -10.74 8.04
C ILE A 211 24.71 -11.56 9.13
N ASP A 212 25.18 -12.76 8.81
CA ASP A 212 25.91 -13.65 9.74
C ASP A 212 27.25 -13.06 10.20
N ARG A 213 27.80 -12.08 9.45
CA ARG A 213 29.05 -11.37 9.73
C ARG A 213 28.82 -9.95 10.24
N TYR A 214 27.58 -9.52 10.43
CA TYR A 214 27.27 -8.20 10.96
C TYR A 214 27.40 -8.18 12.49
N ALA A 215 28.18 -7.23 13.01
CA ALA A 215 28.46 -7.11 14.44
C ALA A 215 27.22 -6.80 15.30
N ARG A 216 26.11 -6.36 14.70
CA ARG A 216 24.85 -6.04 15.39
C ARG A 216 23.69 -6.94 14.93
N LYS A 217 23.97 -8.14 14.42
CA LYS A 217 22.98 -9.09 13.89
C LYS A 217 21.86 -9.43 14.89
N ASP A 218 22.16 -9.41 16.19
CA ASP A 218 21.21 -9.78 17.26
C ASP A 218 20.08 -8.75 17.43
N TYR A 219 20.24 -7.54 16.85
CA TYR A 219 19.18 -6.54 16.73
C TYR A 219 18.37 -6.65 15.41
N VAL A 220 18.63 -7.66 14.59
CA VAL A 220 18.01 -7.85 13.26
C VAL A 220 17.18 -9.14 13.25
N ASN A 221 16.01 -9.06 13.87
CA ASN A 221 15.05 -10.16 13.97
C ASN A 221 14.24 -10.31 12.66
N VAL A 222 14.32 -11.47 12.00
CA VAL A 222 13.64 -11.74 10.71
C VAL A 222 12.58 -12.83 10.89
N LEU A 223 11.30 -12.50 10.70
CA LEU A 223 10.19 -13.45 10.90
C LEU A 223 10.23 -14.66 9.95
N THR A 224 10.79 -14.54 8.75
CA THR A 224 10.81 -15.62 7.77
C THR A 224 11.97 -15.49 6.77
N TYR A 225 12.88 -16.45 6.77
CA TYR A 225 14.09 -16.49 5.92
C TYR A 225 13.83 -16.90 4.45
N LYS A 226 12.70 -16.47 3.86
CA LYS A 226 12.26 -16.88 2.51
C LYS A 226 13.23 -16.47 1.37
N HIS A 227 14.12 -15.51 1.62
CA HIS A 227 14.96 -14.89 0.59
C HIS A 227 16.45 -14.80 0.97
N ALA A 228 16.91 -15.70 1.86
CA ALA A 228 18.33 -15.80 2.20
C ALA A 228 19.19 -16.13 0.96
N PRO A 229 20.45 -15.66 0.89
CA PRO A 229 21.19 -14.91 1.91
C PRO A 229 20.83 -13.42 1.98
N TYR A 230 20.85 -12.88 3.20
CA TYR A 230 20.58 -11.47 3.52
C TYR A 230 21.88 -10.68 3.75
N PHE A 231 21.89 -9.43 3.31
CA PHE A 231 23.02 -8.51 3.45
C PHE A 231 22.56 -7.16 4.02
N VAL A 232 23.45 -6.50 4.78
CA VAL A 232 23.31 -5.12 5.24
C VAL A 232 24.40 -4.25 4.63
N LEU A 233 24.14 -2.95 4.44
CA LEU A 233 25.15 -2.01 3.99
C LEU A 233 25.98 -1.48 5.16
N LEU A 234 27.30 -1.55 5.04
CA LEU A 234 28.25 -0.95 5.98
C LEU A 234 29.07 0.16 5.31
N PRO A 235 29.49 1.20 6.07
CA PRO A 235 30.37 2.24 5.57
C PRO A 235 31.81 1.72 5.51
N VAL A 236 32.53 2.15 4.48
CA VAL A 236 33.94 1.81 4.27
C VAL A 236 34.72 3.09 3.99
N PHE A 237 35.78 3.32 4.75
CA PHE A 237 36.64 4.48 4.64
C PHE A 237 37.97 4.11 3.99
N LYS A 238 38.69 5.09 3.45
CA LYS A 238 40.06 4.90 2.96
C LYS A 238 41.04 5.18 4.09
N ASP A 239 42.10 4.38 4.15
CA ASP A 239 43.26 4.64 4.99
C ASP A 239 44.07 5.84 4.47
N LYS A 240 45.19 6.14 5.14
CA LYS A 240 46.12 7.22 4.74
C LYS A 240 46.78 6.98 3.38
N ASN A 241 46.75 5.75 2.85
CA ASN A 241 47.32 5.34 1.57
C ASN A 241 46.25 5.33 0.45
N GLY A 242 44.99 5.65 0.76
CA GLY A 242 43.87 5.61 -0.19
C GLY A 242 43.23 4.23 -0.39
N ILE A 243 43.66 3.22 0.38
CA ILE A 243 43.16 1.84 0.33
C ILE A 243 41.94 1.72 1.25
N PHE A 244 40.89 1.03 0.81
CA PHE A 244 39.70 0.83 1.65
C PHE A 244 40.00 -0.09 2.84
N GLU A 245 39.76 0.40 4.05
CA GLU A 245 39.86 -0.37 5.29
C GLU A 245 38.73 -1.39 5.42
N LYS A 246 38.86 -2.33 6.35
CA LYS A 246 37.77 -3.26 6.67
C LYS A 246 36.65 -2.51 7.41
N PRO A 247 35.36 -2.67 7.04
CA PRO A 247 34.26 -2.05 7.77
C PRO A 247 34.23 -2.46 9.25
N LYS A 248 34.09 -1.48 10.15
CA LYS A 248 34.14 -1.65 11.61
C LYS A 248 33.18 -2.72 12.14
N ASP A 249 31.94 -2.71 11.66
CA ASP A 249 30.87 -3.60 12.12
C ASP A 249 30.84 -4.95 11.36
N ARG A 250 31.95 -5.35 10.74
CA ARG A 250 32.11 -6.67 10.13
C ARG A 250 32.93 -7.58 11.04
N ILE A 251 32.31 -8.64 11.55
CA ILE A 251 33.01 -9.75 12.21
C ILE A 251 33.76 -10.54 11.14
N ASP A 252 35.05 -10.82 11.38
CA ASP A 252 35.72 -11.90 10.66
C ASP A 252 35.50 -13.19 11.45
N ILE A 253 34.59 -14.01 10.95
CA ILE A 253 34.53 -15.42 11.36
C ILE A 253 35.85 -16.03 10.86
N PRO A 254 36.71 -16.60 11.71
CA PRO A 254 37.87 -17.33 11.23
C PRO A 254 37.35 -18.39 10.27
N SER A 255 37.94 -18.47 9.08
CA SER A 255 37.64 -19.60 8.20
C SER A 255 38.11 -20.83 8.96
N LEU A 256 37.15 -21.57 9.55
CA LEU A 256 37.34 -22.98 9.84
C LEU A 256 37.96 -23.54 8.56
N PRO A 257 39.21 -24.04 8.60
CA PRO A 257 39.76 -24.69 7.42
C PRO A 257 38.73 -25.75 7.04
N TYR A 258 38.41 -25.84 5.76
CA TYR A 258 37.51 -26.90 5.28
C TYR A 258 38.04 -28.20 5.88
N ALA A 259 37.34 -28.72 6.88
CA ALA A 259 37.57 -30.07 7.35
C ALA A 259 37.26 -30.89 6.10
N THR A 260 38.32 -31.39 5.46
CA THR A 260 38.22 -32.11 4.21
C THR A 260 37.21 -33.20 4.47
N TRP A 261 36.02 -33.10 3.88
CA TRP A 261 35.04 -34.17 3.86
C TRP A 261 35.64 -35.24 2.94
N ILE A 262 36.62 -35.97 3.49
CA ILE A 262 37.04 -37.26 3.00
C ILE A 262 35.79 -38.11 3.13
N PRO A 263 35.18 -38.57 2.01
CA PRO A 263 34.11 -39.54 2.11
C PRO A 263 34.72 -40.75 2.80
N ALA A 264 34.14 -41.18 3.92
CA ALA A 264 34.55 -42.42 4.54
C ALA A 264 34.44 -43.53 3.48
N PRO A 265 35.49 -44.32 3.23
CA PRO A 265 35.47 -45.30 2.14
C PRO A 265 34.33 -46.28 2.37
N GLU A 266 33.50 -46.39 1.34
CA GLU A 266 32.28 -47.20 1.31
C GLU A 266 32.65 -48.68 1.53
N LYS A 267 32.55 -49.14 2.78
CA LYS A 267 32.67 -50.57 3.09
C LYS A 267 31.42 -51.26 2.57
N GLN A 268 31.62 -51.88 1.41
CA GLN A 268 30.68 -52.73 0.69
C GLN A 268 29.69 -53.45 1.60
N ALA A 269 28.40 -53.21 1.36
CA ALA A 269 27.33 -54.02 1.92
C ALA A 269 27.45 -55.47 1.39
N PRO A 270 27.35 -56.50 2.24
CA PRO A 270 27.14 -57.86 1.78
C PRO A 270 25.76 -58.01 1.14
N THR A 271 25.69 -58.79 0.07
CA THR A 271 24.47 -59.10 -0.69
C THR A 271 23.34 -59.63 0.22
N PRO A 272 22.08 -59.19 0.06
CA PRO A 272 20.97 -59.70 0.86
C PRO A 272 20.61 -61.14 0.44
N GLN A 273 20.80 -62.10 1.34
CA GLN A 273 20.13 -63.39 1.23
C GLN A 273 18.66 -63.27 1.66
N ARG A 274 17.79 -63.90 0.88
CA ARG A 274 16.35 -64.02 1.16
C ARG A 274 16.09 -64.54 2.57
N PHE A 275 15.32 -63.79 3.36
CA PHE A 275 14.45 -64.38 4.37
C PHE A 275 13.01 -63.94 4.11
N GLN A 276 12.09 -64.88 4.35
CA GLN A 276 10.70 -64.80 3.93
C GLN A 276 9.93 -63.76 4.77
N GLN A 277 9.15 -62.91 4.11
CA GLN A 277 8.12 -62.14 4.80
C GLN A 277 7.02 -63.10 5.24
N THR A 278 6.88 -63.29 6.55
CA THR A 278 5.66 -63.87 7.12
C THR A 278 4.68 -62.72 7.27
N GLU A 279 3.60 -62.72 6.49
CA GLU A 279 2.57 -61.69 6.58
C GLU A 279 1.80 -61.84 7.91
N MET A 280 2.05 -60.93 8.86
CA MET A 280 1.21 -60.81 10.06
C MET A 280 -0.21 -60.41 9.65
N SER A 281 -1.18 -61.22 10.05
CA SER A 281 -2.56 -61.08 9.61
C SER A 281 -3.25 -59.86 10.23
N LEU A 282 -4.34 -59.40 9.60
CA LEU A 282 -5.13 -58.26 10.07
C LEU A 282 -5.63 -58.43 11.53
N ASP A 283 -5.86 -59.67 11.96
CA ASP A 283 -6.35 -60.03 13.29
C ASP A 283 -5.31 -59.81 14.41
N GLU A 284 -4.00 -59.87 14.10
CA GLU A 284 -2.96 -59.52 15.06
C GLU A 284 -2.88 -58.01 15.30
N ARG A 285 -3.21 -57.20 14.28
CA ARG A 285 -3.26 -55.73 14.42
C ARG A 285 -4.48 -55.26 15.21
N MET A 286 -5.65 -55.90 15.06
CA MET A 286 -6.83 -55.52 15.86
C MET A 286 -6.69 -55.87 17.35
N LYS A 287 -5.93 -56.91 17.69
CA LYS A 287 -5.70 -57.34 19.09
C LYS A 287 -4.87 -56.35 19.93
N MET A 288 -4.16 -55.40 19.34
CA MET A 288 -3.42 -54.37 20.08
C MET A 288 -4.22 -53.07 20.33
N ALA A 289 -5.41 -52.91 19.74
CA ALA A 289 -6.16 -51.64 19.75
C ALA A 289 -7.14 -51.48 20.93
N SER A 290 -7.08 -52.34 21.95
CA SER A 290 -7.90 -52.20 23.17
C SER A 290 -7.20 -52.84 24.37
N PHE A 291 -6.66 -52.02 25.27
CA PHE A 291 -6.69 -52.19 26.74
C PHE A 291 -5.84 -51.12 27.45
N LYS A 292 -6.49 -50.05 27.95
CA LYS A 292 -5.99 -49.27 29.09
C LYS A 292 -7.13 -48.49 29.79
N ASN A 293 -7.99 -49.25 30.46
CA ASN A 293 -8.82 -48.75 31.56
C ASN A 293 -8.82 -49.80 32.66
N LYS A 294 -8.63 -49.38 33.92
CA LYS A 294 -8.72 -50.25 35.10
C LYS A 294 -9.79 -49.67 36.03
N PHE A 295 -10.86 -50.41 36.29
CA PHE A 295 -11.26 -50.87 37.63
C PHE A 295 -12.58 -51.67 37.56
N ASN A 296 -12.59 -52.82 38.26
CA ASN A 296 -13.71 -53.63 38.76
C ASN A 296 -14.81 -54.19 37.80
N ALA A 297 -15.00 -55.50 37.93
CA ALA A 297 -16.14 -56.32 37.46
C ALA A 297 -17.05 -56.67 38.67
N PRO A 298 -18.16 -57.46 38.57
CA PRO A 298 -18.74 -58.23 37.45
C PRO A 298 -20.25 -57.88 37.21
N GLN A 299 -21.15 -58.60 36.51
CA GLN A 299 -21.22 -59.96 35.92
C GLN A 299 -21.92 -59.97 34.53
N ALA A 300 -21.98 -61.16 33.91
CA ALA A 300 -23.02 -61.77 33.03
C ALA A 300 -23.85 -60.92 32.02
N GLY A 301 -24.11 -61.39 30.79
CA GLY A 301 -23.69 -62.63 30.14
C GLY A 301 -24.43 -62.91 28.82
N ALA A 302 -24.00 -63.96 28.11
CA ALA A 302 -24.59 -64.59 26.91
C ALA A 302 -24.56 -63.82 25.56
N ALA A 303 -24.21 -64.59 24.52
CA ALA A 303 -24.17 -64.26 23.09
C ALA A 303 -25.25 -65.15 22.37
N PRO A 304 -25.25 -65.43 21.04
CA PRO A 304 -24.36 -65.00 19.95
C PRO A 304 -25.05 -64.69 18.58
N ASP A 305 -24.18 -64.50 17.57
CA ASP A 305 -24.27 -65.04 16.20
C ASP A 305 -24.69 -64.21 14.95
N GLN A 306 -23.70 -64.20 14.03
CA GLN A 306 -23.75 -64.36 12.57
C GLN A 306 -24.12 -63.18 11.61
N ARG A 307 -23.15 -62.94 10.71
CA ARG A 307 -23.22 -62.19 9.43
C ARG A 307 -23.48 -63.18 8.27
N PRO A 308 -23.42 -62.77 6.98
CA PRO A 308 -24.19 -61.74 6.25
C PRO A 308 -24.80 -62.32 4.94
N LEU A 309 -25.49 -61.54 4.10
CA LEU A 309 -25.52 -61.73 2.62
C LEU A 309 -26.14 -60.51 1.87
N TRP A 310 -26.06 -60.53 0.54
CA TRP A 310 -26.28 -59.39 -0.39
C TRP A 310 -27.71 -59.28 -0.99
N GLY A 311 -28.05 -58.09 -1.53
CA GLY A 311 -29.23 -57.81 -2.39
C GLY A 311 -30.26 -56.87 -1.74
N GLU A 312 -31.08 -56.06 -2.44
CA GLU A 312 -31.19 -55.71 -3.87
C GLU A 312 -31.88 -54.32 -4.05
N LYS A 313 -31.54 -53.63 -5.15
CA LYS A 313 -32.38 -52.78 -6.05
C LYS A 313 -33.53 -51.89 -5.48
N GLN A 314 -33.57 -50.64 -5.95
CA GLN A 314 -34.72 -50.13 -6.74
C GLN A 314 -34.34 -48.92 -7.64
N PHE A 315 -35.10 -48.75 -8.74
CA PHE A 315 -34.96 -47.73 -9.80
C PHE A 315 -35.71 -46.42 -9.42
N VAL A 316 -35.64 -45.29 -10.16
CA VAL A 316 -36.41 -44.96 -11.39
C VAL A 316 -35.78 -43.79 -12.20
N HIS A 317 -36.05 -43.83 -13.52
CA HIS A 317 -35.59 -43.01 -14.65
C HIS A 317 -35.81 -41.48 -14.66
N ILE A 318 -34.98 -40.81 -15.49
CA ILE A 318 -35.36 -39.73 -16.44
C ILE A 318 -34.71 -40.04 -17.84
N PRO A 319 -35.32 -39.71 -19.01
CA PRO A 319 -34.83 -40.06 -20.38
C PRO A 319 -33.74 -39.06 -20.90
N SER A 320 -32.77 -39.35 -21.77
CA SER A 320 -32.73 -40.06 -23.10
C SER A 320 -33.40 -39.26 -24.24
N ALA A 321 -32.82 -39.02 -25.43
CA ALA A 321 -31.46 -39.17 -25.97
C ALA A 321 -31.34 -38.48 -27.36
N GLN A 322 -30.13 -38.28 -27.89
CA GLN A 322 -29.81 -38.43 -29.34
C GLN A 322 -28.31 -38.70 -29.56
N LYS A 323 -27.95 -39.49 -30.58
CA LYS A 323 -26.62 -40.09 -30.83
C LYS A 323 -25.83 -39.38 -31.94
N PRO A 324 -24.50 -39.62 -32.00
CA PRO A 324 -23.88 -40.07 -33.25
C PRO A 324 -23.01 -41.35 -33.09
N PRO A 325 -22.70 -42.10 -34.18
CA PRO A 325 -21.91 -43.34 -34.13
C PRO A 325 -20.41 -43.15 -34.39
N LEU A 326 -19.59 -44.15 -33.98
CA LEU A 326 -18.15 -44.24 -34.27
C LEU A 326 -17.85 -44.70 -35.70
N GLN A 327 -16.68 -44.31 -36.24
CA GLN A 327 -15.93 -45.15 -37.18
C GLN A 327 -14.39 -44.98 -37.05
N ARG A 328 -13.64 -45.84 -37.75
CA ARG A 328 -12.28 -46.29 -37.41
C ARG A 328 -11.12 -45.36 -37.84
N SER A 329 -9.99 -45.56 -37.14
CA SER A 329 -8.64 -45.05 -37.40
C SER A 329 -7.86 -45.79 -38.49
N THR A 330 -7.10 -45.08 -39.34
CA THR A 330 -5.64 -45.32 -39.67
C THR A 330 -5.08 -44.20 -40.60
N PRO A 331 -3.75 -44.00 -40.73
CA PRO A 331 -3.13 -42.75 -41.21
C PRO A 331 -2.56 -42.77 -42.65
N PRO A 332 -2.18 -41.60 -43.23
CA PRO A 332 -1.35 -41.49 -44.45
C PRO A 332 0.05 -40.84 -44.24
N PRO A 333 0.97 -40.89 -45.25
CA PRO A 333 2.43 -40.81 -45.06
C PRO A 333 3.15 -39.57 -45.66
N GLN A 334 4.49 -39.60 -45.73
CA GLN A 334 5.40 -38.48 -46.11
C GLN A 334 5.92 -38.51 -47.57
N THR A 335 6.07 -37.32 -48.19
CA THR A 335 7.00 -36.93 -49.32
C THR A 335 6.83 -37.63 -50.70
N PRO A 336 7.39 -37.13 -51.85
CA PRO A 336 8.29 -35.97 -52.14
C PRO A 336 7.77 -35.01 -53.28
N PRO A 337 8.54 -34.03 -53.81
CA PRO A 337 8.07 -33.02 -54.79
C PRO A 337 8.61 -33.16 -56.25
N PRO A 338 8.03 -32.43 -57.24
CA PRO A 338 8.74 -32.04 -58.47
C PRO A 338 8.59 -30.54 -58.84
N ALA A 339 9.26 -30.09 -59.91
CA ALA A 339 9.52 -28.69 -60.24
C ALA A 339 8.94 -28.17 -61.58
N GLN A 340 8.78 -26.83 -61.67
CA GLN A 340 8.78 -25.93 -62.83
C GLN A 340 8.03 -26.29 -64.13
N LYS A 341 7.08 -25.42 -64.52
CA LYS A 341 6.96 -24.79 -65.87
C LYS A 341 5.98 -23.60 -65.88
N THR A 342 6.37 -22.52 -66.56
CA THR A 342 5.53 -21.41 -67.10
C THR A 342 5.35 -21.62 -68.61
N PRO A 343 4.65 -20.77 -69.41
CA PRO A 343 3.87 -19.55 -69.12
C PRO A 343 2.45 -19.54 -69.74
N GLU A 344 1.66 -18.48 -69.47
CA GLU A 344 1.01 -17.62 -70.49
C GLU A 344 0.33 -16.38 -69.85
N GLU A 345 0.18 -15.30 -70.62
CA GLU A 345 -0.25 -13.95 -70.17
C GLU A 345 -1.65 -13.61 -70.70
N ASP A 346 -2.41 -12.70 -70.05
CA ASP A 346 -3.13 -11.64 -70.78
C ASP A 346 -3.71 -10.50 -69.90
N PHE A 347 -3.40 -9.25 -70.30
CA PHE A 347 -4.03 -7.93 -70.01
C PHE A 347 -4.33 -7.43 -68.56
N PRO A 348 -4.32 -6.09 -68.32
CA PRO A 348 -3.21 -5.17 -68.55
C PRO A 348 -2.90 -4.26 -67.34
N ALA A 349 -1.73 -3.60 -67.36
CA ALA A 349 -1.31 -2.65 -66.32
C ALA A 349 -1.58 -1.18 -66.70
N LEU A 350 -1.66 -0.29 -65.69
CA LEU A 350 -1.15 1.11 -65.62
C LEU A 350 -1.74 1.81 -64.35
N PRO A 351 -1.13 2.87 -63.78
CA PRO A 351 0.28 3.29 -63.82
C PRO A 351 0.95 3.23 -62.42
N SER A 352 2.25 2.94 -62.39
CA SER A 352 3.03 2.78 -61.15
C SER A 352 3.63 4.10 -60.64
N ALA A 353 3.29 4.50 -59.41
CA ALA A 353 4.03 5.53 -58.67
C ALA A 353 5.43 5.01 -58.25
N PRO A 354 6.49 5.85 -58.27
CA PRO A 354 7.87 5.39 -58.09
C PRO A 354 8.15 4.96 -56.64
N ARG A 355 8.21 3.64 -56.40
CA ARG A 355 8.74 3.08 -55.16
C ARG A 355 10.25 3.31 -55.10
N LYS A 356 10.70 4.17 -54.17
CA LYS A 356 12.13 4.26 -53.80
C LYS A 356 12.60 2.89 -53.29
N ALA A 357 13.72 2.42 -53.84
CA ALA A 357 14.34 1.16 -53.41
C ALA A 357 14.76 1.21 -51.93
N PRO A 358 14.71 0.08 -51.20
CA PRO A 358 15.24 0.02 -49.85
C PRO A 358 16.77 0.20 -49.86
N PRO A 359 17.34 1.05 -48.98
CA PRO A 359 18.77 1.29 -48.97
C PRO A 359 19.56 0.04 -48.58
N LEU A 360 20.68 -0.17 -49.30
CA LEU A 360 21.63 -1.24 -49.10
C LEU A 360 22.20 -1.24 -47.66
N LYS A 361 22.51 -2.44 -47.15
CA LYS A 361 23.14 -2.62 -45.84
C LYS A 361 24.48 -1.87 -45.76
N SER A 362 24.53 -0.79 -44.99
CA SER A 362 25.78 -0.15 -44.56
C SER A 362 26.31 -0.80 -43.28
N PRO A 363 27.63 -0.81 -43.05
CA PRO A 363 28.23 -1.52 -41.91
C PRO A 363 27.85 -0.87 -40.57
N ASN A 364 27.77 -1.69 -39.53
CA ASN A 364 27.38 -1.34 -38.16
C ASN A 364 27.82 0.07 -37.73
N ARG A 365 26.91 1.04 -37.88
CA ARG A 365 27.04 2.36 -37.26
C ARG A 365 26.84 2.17 -35.77
N ARG A 366 27.95 1.87 -35.07
CA ARG A 366 28.02 1.81 -33.60
C ARG A 366 27.33 3.06 -33.08
N VAL A 367 26.13 2.89 -32.50
CA VAL A 367 25.45 3.99 -31.83
C VAL A 367 26.33 4.30 -30.62
N MET A 368 27.21 5.30 -30.77
CA MET A 368 27.71 6.00 -29.61
C MET A 368 26.47 6.54 -28.93
N ARG A 369 26.08 5.87 -27.84
CA ARG A 369 25.27 6.48 -26.81
C ARG A 369 25.98 7.80 -26.55
N VAL A 370 25.32 8.91 -26.84
CA VAL A 370 25.73 10.19 -26.26
C VAL A 370 25.47 9.98 -24.77
N VAL A 371 26.47 9.42 -24.10
CA VAL A 371 26.67 9.64 -22.67
C VAL A 371 26.55 11.13 -22.55
N SER A 372 25.60 11.59 -21.74
CA SER A 372 25.46 13.01 -21.39
C SER A 372 26.86 13.57 -21.23
N GLN A 373 27.29 14.41 -22.18
CA GLN A 373 28.54 15.13 -22.01
C GLN A 373 28.34 15.87 -20.71
N LYS A 374 29.22 15.57 -19.74
CA LYS A 374 29.16 16.10 -18.38
C LYS A 374 28.72 17.57 -18.46
N SER A 375 27.44 17.82 -18.18
CA SER A 375 26.98 19.16 -17.83
C SER A 375 27.94 19.57 -16.73
N GLY A 376 28.69 20.64 -16.97
CA GLY A 376 29.87 20.93 -16.18
C GLY A 376 29.54 20.75 -14.71
N HIS A 377 30.24 19.81 -14.06
CA HIS A 377 30.39 19.95 -12.62
C HIS A 377 31.23 21.22 -12.47
N ASP A 378 30.54 22.36 -12.39
CA ASP A 378 30.84 23.32 -11.37
C ASP A 378 30.96 22.50 -10.09
N SER A 379 32.21 22.15 -9.78
CA SER A 379 32.56 21.66 -8.46
C SER A 379 32.08 22.77 -7.53
N VAL A 380 31.01 22.54 -6.79
CA VAL A 380 30.47 23.52 -5.86
C VAL A 380 31.51 23.69 -4.75
N LYS A 381 32.45 24.62 -4.97
CA LYS A 381 33.64 24.82 -4.16
C LYS A 381 33.18 25.30 -2.79
N GLY A 382 33.17 24.39 -1.81
CA GLY A 382 32.85 24.69 -0.41
C GLY A 382 31.79 23.80 0.24
N LEU A 383 31.08 22.92 -0.49
CA LEU A 383 30.16 21.97 0.15
C LEU A 383 30.90 20.75 0.74
N SER A 384 30.50 20.36 1.94
CA SER A 384 30.96 19.15 2.63
C SER A 384 30.40 17.88 1.98
N GLN A 385 31.03 16.72 2.24
CA GLN A 385 30.53 15.43 1.72
C GLN A 385 29.15 15.10 2.30
N LEU A 386 28.94 15.43 3.57
CA LEU A 386 27.65 15.30 4.25
C LEU A 386 26.56 16.15 3.58
N GLU A 387 26.87 17.37 3.16
CA GLU A 387 25.89 18.25 2.51
C GLU A 387 25.56 17.80 1.08
N ILE A 388 26.56 17.34 0.32
CA ILE A 388 26.34 16.72 -1.00
C ILE A 388 25.45 15.47 -0.87
N LEU A 389 25.66 14.64 0.16
CA LEU A 389 24.83 13.46 0.43
C LEU A 389 23.39 13.83 0.80
N ARG A 390 23.20 14.86 1.63
CA ARG A 390 21.87 15.37 2.01
C ARG A 390 21.09 15.87 0.79
N GLN A 391 21.72 16.68 -0.05
CA GLN A 391 21.11 17.20 -1.28
C GLN A 391 20.78 16.08 -2.27
N TYR A 392 21.66 15.10 -2.43
CA TYR A 392 21.39 13.91 -3.25
C TYR A 392 20.18 13.11 -2.72
N ASN A 393 20.12 12.83 -1.42
CA ASN A 393 18.97 12.12 -0.83
C ASN A 393 17.68 12.93 -0.98
N LEU A 394 17.68 14.22 -0.64
CA LEU A 394 16.50 15.08 -0.75
C LEU A 394 15.98 15.17 -2.18
N HIS A 395 16.86 15.35 -3.17
CA HIS A 395 16.48 15.37 -4.59
C HIS A 395 15.81 14.05 -5.02
N ASN A 396 16.38 12.90 -4.65
CA ASN A 396 15.80 11.60 -4.98
C ASN A 396 14.44 11.39 -4.31
N MET A 397 14.30 11.81 -3.04
CA MET A 397 13.05 11.71 -2.29
C MET A 397 11.96 12.62 -2.85
N MET A 398 12.25 13.91 -3.07
CA MET A 398 11.34 14.87 -3.71
C MET A 398 10.87 14.36 -5.08
N THR A 399 11.81 13.88 -5.92
CA THR A 399 11.47 13.34 -7.24
C THR A 399 10.57 12.11 -7.14
N THR A 400 10.90 11.16 -6.26
CA THR A 400 10.20 9.86 -6.16
C THR A 400 8.84 10.00 -5.49
N LEU A 401 8.76 10.69 -4.35
CA LEU A 401 7.50 10.97 -3.67
C LEU A 401 6.63 11.93 -4.48
N GLY A 402 7.19 12.93 -5.15
CA GLY A 402 6.43 13.85 -6.00
C GLY A 402 5.77 13.14 -7.18
N GLN A 403 6.51 12.27 -7.88
CA GLN A 403 5.94 11.39 -8.91
C GLN A 403 4.90 10.42 -8.33
N GLY A 404 5.14 9.90 -7.11
CA GLY A 404 4.19 9.04 -6.40
C GLY A 404 2.88 9.75 -6.04
N LEU A 405 2.95 10.97 -5.52
CA LEU A 405 1.81 11.81 -5.16
C LEU A 405 1.00 12.19 -6.40
N GLU A 406 1.66 12.60 -7.48
CA GLU A 406 1.03 12.74 -8.80
C GLU A 406 0.31 11.46 -9.23
N ASN A 407 0.91 10.27 -9.03
CA ASN A 407 0.26 9.00 -9.39
C ASN A 407 -1.04 8.72 -8.61
N VAL A 408 -1.19 9.25 -7.39
CA VAL A 408 -2.38 9.07 -6.53
C VAL A 408 -3.28 10.30 -6.42
N HIS A 409 -2.94 11.42 -7.07
CA HIS A 409 -3.65 12.69 -6.93
C HIS A 409 -5.15 12.61 -7.27
N GLY A 410 -5.49 11.85 -8.33
CA GLY A 410 -6.86 11.49 -8.70
C GLY A 410 -7.30 10.08 -8.28
N TYR A 411 -6.61 9.44 -7.33
CA TYR A 411 -7.05 8.15 -6.80
C TYR A 411 -8.23 8.37 -5.86
N LYS A 412 -9.33 7.65 -6.10
CA LYS A 412 -10.50 7.62 -5.21
C LYS A 412 -10.35 6.46 -4.23
N GLY A 413 -10.16 6.77 -2.94
CA GLY A 413 -9.91 5.80 -1.89
C GLY A 413 -8.95 6.32 -0.83
N ASN A 414 -8.46 5.44 0.05
CA ASN A 414 -7.59 5.83 1.14
C ASN A 414 -6.13 5.92 0.69
N ILE A 415 -5.48 7.06 0.91
CA ILE A 415 -4.05 7.29 0.62
C ILE A 415 -3.33 7.46 1.96
N LYS A 416 -2.16 6.85 2.10
CA LYS A 416 -1.30 6.96 3.28
C LYS A 416 0.13 7.29 2.91
N LEU A 417 0.72 8.26 3.59
CA LEU A 417 2.17 8.49 3.63
C LEU A 417 2.63 8.29 5.08
N SER A 418 3.37 7.22 5.30
CA SER A 418 3.81 6.74 6.62
C SER A 418 5.28 6.37 6.58
N ALA A 419 5.93 6.26 7.73
CA ALA A 419 7.29 5.79 7.85
C ALA A 419 7.37 4.70 8.92
N TYR A 420 8.03 3.59 8.61
CA TYR A 420 8.19 2.45 9.51
C TYR A 420 9.64 2.36 9.97
N LEU A 421 9.87 2.13 11.25
CA LEU A 421 11.19 1.80 11.80
C LEU A 421 11.46 0.30 11.64
N GLY A 422 12.70 -0.08 11.33
CA GLY A 422 13.07 -1.48 11.12
C GLY A 422 14.52 -1.66 10.69
N LYS A 423 14.77 -2.60 9.77
CA LYS A 423 16.07 -2.77 9.09
C LYS A 423 15.89 -2.95 7.59
N ILE A 424 16.77 -2.34 6.79
CA ILE A 424 16.80 -2.57 5.34
C ILE A 424 17.82 -3.67 5.04
N LEU A 425 17.30 -4.77 4.50
CA LEU A 425 18.07 -5.93 4.07
C LEU A 425 18.18 -5.93 2.54
N TRP A 426 19.24 -6.54 2.03
CA TRP A 426 19.47 -6.70 0.60
C TRP A 426 19.59 -8.19 0.27
N THR A 427 18.97 -8.61 -0.84
CA THR A 427 18.91 -10.02 -1.27
C THR A 427 19.30 -10.13 -2.75
N SER A 428 19.48 -11.36 -3.24
CA SER A 428 19.71 -11.65 -4.67
C SER A 428 20.96 -10.99 -5.29
N LEU A 429 21.98 -10.73 -4.47
CA LEU A 429 23.26 -10.17 -4.93
C LEU A 429 24.16 -11.24 -5.58
N ASN A 430 24.72 -10.93 -6.75
CA ASN A 430 25.71 -11.77 -7.42
C ASN A 430 27.09 -11.70 -6.72
N LYS A 431 27.91 -12.77 -6.84
CA LYS A 431 29.23 -12.87 -6.18
C LYS A 431 30.17 -11.69 -6.45
N GLU A 432 30.08 -11.07 -7.63
CA GLU A 432 30.85 -9.87 -7.97
C GLU A 432 30.33 -8.62 -7.25
N GLN A 433 29.00 -8.44 -7.20
CA GLN A 433 28.35 -7.31 -6.51
C GLN A 433 28.65 -7.33 -5.01
N GLN A 434 28.68 -8.53 -4.40
CA GLN A 434 29.00 -8.74 -2.98
C GLN A 434 30.46 -8.39 -2.62
N LYS A 435 31.42 -8.64 -3.52
CA LYS A 435 32.85 -8.39 -3.27
C LYS A 435 33.26 -6.95 -3.56
N LYS A 436 32.52 -6.26 -4.42
CA LYS A 436 32.83 -4.89 -4.85
C LYS A 436 32.43 -3.86 -3.78
N ILE A 437 33.28 -2.83 -3.65
CA ILE A 437 32.99 -1.62 -2.88
C ILE A 437 32.35 -0.60 -3.83
N TRP A 438 31.26 0.02 -3.40
CA TRP A 438 30.41 0.87 -4.24
C TRP A 438 30.37 2.32 -3.75
N LYS A 439 30.21 3.28 -4.67
CA LYS A 439 29.84 4.65 -4.27
C LYS A 439 28.34 4.72 -4.01
N TYR A 440 27.89 5.52 -3.04
CA TYR A 440 26.46 5.64 -2.73
C TYR A 440 25.61 6.09 -3.93
N GLN A 441 26.15 6.96 -4.80
CA GLN A 441 25.50 7.38 -6.05
C GLN A 441 25.19 6.22 -7.02
N GLN A 442 25.94 5.12 -6.94
CA GLN A 442 25.77 3.96 -7.82
C GLN A 442 24.66 3.00 -7.33
N LEU A 443 24.11 3.22 -6.13
CA LEU A 443 23.14 2.32 -5.52
C LEU A 443 21.82 2.31 -6.32
N ASN A 444 21.23 3.49 -6.54
CA ASN A 444 19.97 3.60 -7.27
C ASN A 444 20.15 3.33 -8.77
N ASP A 445 21.15 3.94 -9.40
CA ASP A 445 21.25 3.92 -10.87
C ASP A 445 21.92 2.68 -11.46
N ILE A 446 22.89 2.07 -10.75
CA ILE A 446 23.60 0.89 -11.27
C ILE A 446 23.11 -0.38 -10.57
N LEU A 447 23.11 -0.44 -9.23
CA LEU A 447 22.73 -1.66 -8.51
C LEU A 447 21.23 -1.98 -8.64
N MET A 448 20.36 -0.99 -8.41
CA MET A 448 18.91 -1.22 -8.44
C MET A 448 18.34 -1.23 -9.86
N LYS A 449 18.61 -0.19 -10.69
CA LYS A 449 18.03 -0.10 -12.04
C LYS A 449 18.67 -1.07 -13.05
N GLU A 450 20.00 -1.15 -13.14
CA GLU A 450 20.68 -2.02 -14.12
C GLU A 450 20.93 -3.44 -13.56
N GLY A 451 21.35 -3.54 -12.30
CA GLY A 451 21.69 -4.80 -11.63
C GLY A 451 20.49 -5.59 -11.10
N GLY A 452 19.28 -5.03 -11.12
CA GLY A 452 18.05 -5.67 -10.66
C GLY A 452 18.00 -5.97 -9.15
N VAL A 453 18.97 -5.47 -8.37
CA VAL A 453 19.06 -5.70 -6.93
C VAL A 453 17.95 -4.90 -6.25
N LYS A 454 17.18 -5.53 -5.37
CA LYS A 454 16.12 -4.86 -4.61
C LYS A 454 16.40 -4.88 -3.10
N PRO A 455 16.25 -3.73 -2.41
CA PRO A 455 16.13 -3.73 -0.96
C PRO A 455 14.85 -4.45 -0.53
N MET A 456 14.87 -4.96 0.70
CA MET A 456 13.73 -5.50 1.44
C MET A 456 13.72 -4.81 2.80
N PHE A 457 12.65 -4.05 3.06
CA PHE A 457 12.44 -3.50 4.40
C PHE A 457 11.83 -4.55 5.33
N ASN A 458 12.50 -4.79 6.46
CA ASN A 458 12.02 -5.60 7.57
C ASN A 458 11.51 -4.67 8.68
N GLY A 459 10.18 -4.49 8.74
CA GLY A 459 9.51 -3.58 9.70
C GLY A 459 9.31 -4.13 11.12
N LEU A 460 9.92 -5.27 11.44
CA LEU A 460 9.99 -5.76 12.81
C LEU A 460 11.13 -5.04 13.54
N VAL A 461 10.79 -4.33 14.62
CA VAL A 461 11.76 -3.57 15.42
C VAL A 461 12.39 -4.45 16.50
N THR A 462 11.58 -5.24 17.21
CA THR A 462 12.05 -6.23 18.18
C THR A 462 10.99 -7.30 18.47
N GLU A 463 11.41 -8.46 18.98
CA GLU A 463 10.52 -9.44 19.65
C GLU A 463 10.58 -9.29 21.19
N ASP A 464 11.56 -8.52 21.69
CA ASP A 464 11.87 -8.32 23.10
C ASP A 464 11.03 -7.20 23.76
N VAL A 465 10.46 -7.51 24.92
CA VAL A 465 9.61 -6.62 25.73
C VAL A 465 10.43 -5.53 26.44
N ASP A 466 11.68 -5.80 26.80
CA ASP A 466 12.53 -4.85 27.54
C ASP A 466 13.04 -3.76 26.59
N ILE A 467 13.46 -4.16 25.38
CA ILE A 467 13.81 -3.23 24.30
C ILE A 467 12.63 -2.31 23.99
N ILE A 468 11.42 -2.83 23.76
CA ILE A 468 10.28 -1.97 23.40
C ILE A 468 9.80 -1.09 24.57
N THR A 469 10.04 -1.49 25.82
CA THR A 469 9.74 -0.66 27.00
C THR A 469 10.65 0.56 27.03
N LYS A 470 11.96 0.39 26.81
CA LYS A 470 12.91 1.50 26.63
C LYS A 470 12.51 2.42 25.45
N PHE A 471 12.01 1.86 24.35
CA PHE A 471 11.46 2.67 23.25
C PHE A 471 10.23 3.49 23.66
N ARG A 472 9.34 2.98 24.51
CA ARG A 472 8.18 3.73 25.01
C ARG A 472 8.58 4.91 25.89
N GLU A 473 9.66 4.76 26.67
CA GLU A 473 10.24 5.82 27.51
C GLU A 473 10.84 6.98 26.70
N LEU A 474 11.19 6.77 25.42
CA LEU A 474 11.67 7.84 24.52
C LEU A 474 10.58 8.85 24.12
N PHE A 475 9.31 8.53 24.36
CA PHE A 475 8.16 9.27 23.87
C PHE A 475 7.30 9.82 25.01
N PRO A 476 6.54 10.92 24.79
CA PRO A 476 5.58 11.43 25.77
C PRO A 476 4.53 10.38 26.15
N SER A 477 3.81 10.62 27.25
CA SER A 477 2.72 9.74 27.69
C SER A 477 1.73 9.45 26.56
N PRO A 478 1.25 8.19 26.44
CA PRO A 478 0.43 7.79 25.30
C PRO A 478 -0.90 8.54 25.29
N ASN A 479 -1.23 9.17 24.17
CA ASN A 479 -2.48 9.93 24.00
C ASN A 479 -3.67 9.04 23.61
N GLY A 480 -3.43 7.76 23.34
CA GLY A 480 -4.47 6.78 23.09
C GLY A 480 -3.94 5.35 23.08
N LYS A 481 -4.81 4.40 23.40
CA LYS A 481 -4.57 2.97 23.22
C LYS A 481 -5.78 2.39 22.48
N HIS A 482 -5.53 1.60 21.44
CA HIS A 482 -6.57 0.89 20.72
C HIS A 482 -6.06 -0.49 20.35
N ALA A 483 -6.96 -1.47 20.25
CA ALA A 483 -6.58 -2.79 19.76
C ALA A 483 -7.69 -3.40 18.92
N TYR A 484 -7.27 -4.17 17.93
CA TYR A 484 -8.10 -4.68 16.86
C TYR A 484 -7.56 -6.01 16.34
N PHE A 485 -8.44 -6.81 15.76
CA PHE A 485 -8.07 -7.95 14.95
C PHE A 485 -7.88 -7.49 13.50
N GLU A 486 -6.75 -7.88 12.92
CA GLU A 486 -6.49 -7.83 11.49
C GLU A 486 -6.60 -9.25 10.95
N ILE A 487 -7.73 -9.55 10.31
CA ILE A 487 -8.06 -10.87 9.77
C ILE A 487 -7.68 -10.87 8.29
N HIS A 488 -6.71 -11.70 7.92
CA HIS A 488 -6.32 -11.95 6.53
C HIS A 488 -7.14 -13.12 6.01
N ALA A 489 -7.81 -12.91 4.88
CA ALA A 489 -8.70 -13.90 4.29
C ALA A 489 -8.63 -13.88 2.77
N ASN A 490 -9.08 -14.97 2.16
CA ASN A 490 -9.36 -15.06 0.73
C ASN A 490 -10.87 -14.96 0.53
N ALA A 491 -11.33 -13.99 -0.24
CA ALA A 491 -12.76 -13.76 -0.48
C ALA A 491 -13.12 -13.67 -1.97
N ARG A 492 -14.36 -14.05 -2.30
CA ARG A 492 -14.99 -13.88 -3.62
C ARG A 492 -16.49 -13.61 -3.47
N ASN A 493 -17.08 -12.99 -4.50
CA ASN A 493 -18.50 -12.64 -4.54
C ASN A 493 -19.37 -13.67 -5.29
N GLN A 494 -18.76 -14.60 -6.04
CA GLN A 494 -19.45 -15.70 -6.74
C GLN A 494 -18.58 -16.97 -6.70
N PRO A 495 -19.15 -18.19 -6.57
CA PRO A 495 -18.35 -19.42 -6.50
C PRO A 495 -17.56 -19.77 -7.77
N VAL A 496 -17.89 -19.17 -8.90
CA VAL A 496 -17.19 -19.36 -10.19
C VAL A 496 -15.96 -18.45 -10.31
N LEU A 497 -15.92 -17.34 -9.55
CA LEU A 497 -14.82 -16.38 -9.62
C LEU A 497 -13.62 -16.84 -8.77
N PRO A 498 -12.39 -16.42 -9.12
CA PRO A 498 -11.22 -16.70 -8.30
C PRO A 498 -11.29 -15.94 -6.98
N TYR A 499 -10.78 -16.56 -5.92
CA TYR A 499 -10.54 -15.89 -4.65
C TYR A 499 -9.56 -14.72 -4.81
N LYS A 500 -9.78 -13.66 -4.03
CA LYS A 500 -8.88 -12.51 -3.92
C LYS A 500 -8.50 -12.30 -2.45
N PRO A 501 -7.24 -11.95 -2.14
CA PRO A 501 -6.84 -11.65 -0.77
C PRO A 501 -7.54 -10.37 -0.30
N VAL A 502 -8.02 -10.38 0.94
CA VAL A 502 -8.69 -9.27 1.60
C VAL A 502 -8.24 -9.19 3.06
N VAL A 503 -8.25 -7.98 3.63
CA VAL A 503 -7.91 -7.74 5.03
C VAL A 503 -9.07 -7.05 5.73
N LEU A 504 -9.62 -7.72 6.74
CA LEU A 504 -10.73 -7.23 7.55
C LEU A 504 -10.18 -6.66 8.87
N TYR A 505 -10.52 -5.41 9.18
CA TYR A 505 -10.14 -4.76 10.42
C TYR A 505 -11.34 -4.75 11.36
N MET A 506 -11.23 -5.37 12.53
CA MET A 506 -12.35 -5.55 13.48
C MET A 506 -11.94 -5.11 14.89
N ASN A 507 -12.80 -4.37 15.60
CA ASN A 507 -12.51 -3.92 16.96
C ASN A 507 -12.41 -5.13 17.94
N GLN A 508 -11.46 -5.13 18.88
CA GLN A 508 -11.37 -6.22 19.86
C GLN A 508 -12.56 -6.30 20.83
N HIS A 509 -13.30 -5.21 21.02
CA HIS A 509 -14.38 -5.09 22.00
C HIS A 509 -15.79 -5.25 21.41
N ALA A 510 -15.92 -5.23 20.09
CA ALA A 510 -17.21 -5.27 19.41
C ALA A 510 -17.09 -6.02 18.09
N VAL A 511 -18.04 -6.92 17.82
CA VAL A 511 -18.13 -7.66 16.55
C VAL A 511 -18.65 -6.72 15.46
N ASN A 512 -17.80 -5.81 15.01
CA ASN A 512 -18.04 -4.90 13.90
C ASN A 512 -16.74 -4.59 13.16
N PHE A 513 -16.79 -4.61 11.84
CA PHE A 513 -15.67 -4.17 11.01
C PHE A 513 -15.52 -2.65 11.09
N THR A 514 -14.27 -2.19 11.17
CA THR A 514 -13.90 -0.77 11.07
C THR A 514 -13.61 -0.39 9.62
N LYS A 515 -13.00 -1.29 8.85
CA LYS A 515 -12.82 -1.19 7.40
C LYS A 515 -12.53 -2.57 6.79
N ILE A 516 -12.72 -2.69 5.48
CA ILE A 516 -12.30 -3.85 4.69
C ILE A 516 -11.45 -3.35 3.52
N VAL A 517 -10.23 -3.89 3.41
CA VAL A 517 -9.26 -3.58 2.36
C VAL A 517 -9.22 -4.76 1.39
N THR A 518 -9.47 -4.49 0.10
CA THR A 518 -9.52 -5.49 -0.97
C THR A 518 -8.29 -5.49 -1.87
N GLY A 519 -7.40 -4.52 -1.66
CA GLY A 519 -6.10 -4.41 -2.31
C GLY A 519 -5.30 -3.27 -1.67
N THR A 520 -4.00 -3.47 -1.52
CA THR A 520 -3.06 -2.43 -1.06
C THR A 520 -1.99 -2.28 -2.12
N HIS A 521 -1.83 -1.07 -2.66
CA HIS A 521 -0.86 -0.79 -3.72
C HIS A 521 0.19 0.18 -3.18
N ARG A 522 1.44 -0.29 -3.06
CA ARG A 522 2.57 0.59 -2.76
C ARG A 522 2.93 1.36 -4.02
N VAL A 523 3.02 2.68 -3.91
CA VAL A 523 3.25 3.58 -5.05
C VAL A 523 4.69 4.07 -5.06
N ALA A 524 5.19 4.50 -3.90
CA ALA A 524 6.57 4.90 -3.72
C ALA A 524 7.11 4.40 -2.37
N GLU A 525 8.37 3.98 -2.36
CA GLU A 525 9.10 3.48 -1.19
C GLU A 525 10.45 4.19 -1.11
N ILE A 526 10.76 4.77 0.07
CA ILE A 526 12.03 5.42 0.36
C ILE A 526 12.73 4.63 1.47
N ASP A 527 13.72 3.83 1.09
CA ASP A 527 14.51 3.01 2.00
C ASP A 527 15.71 3.80 2.52
N TRP A 528 15.63 4.34 3.74
CA TRP A 528 16.68 5.14 4.35
C TRP A 528 17.61 4.30 5.23
N VAL A 529 18.78 3.98 4.68
CA VAL A 529 19.80 3.13 5.30
C VAL A 529 20.74 3.95 6.18
N SER A 530 20.71 3.72 7.50
CA SER A 530 21.59 4.37 8.47
C SER A 530 22.82 3.51 8.72
N LEU A 531 23.89 3.77 7.94
CA LEU A 531 25.06 2.88 7.81
C LEU A 531 25.75 2.49 9.13
N ASN A 532 25.67 3.34 10.15
CA ASN A 532 26.34 3.14 11.45
C ASN A 532 25.35 2.97 12.63
N ARG A 533 24.07 2.69 12.37
CA ARG A 533 23.02 2.50 13.39
C ARG A 533 22.42 1.10 13.31
N LYS A 534 21.84 0.64 14.42
CA LYS A 534 21.06 -0.62 14.51
C LYS A 534 19.83 -0.52 13.61
N TYR A 535 19.08 0.57 13.70
CA TYR A 535 17.81 0.76 13.00
C TYR A 535 17.93 1.62 11.73
N ASP A 536 17.07 1.30 10.76
CA ASP A 536 16.80 2.04 9.53
C ASP A 536 15.31 2.45 9.49
N PHE A 537 14.87 3.21 8.48
CA PHE A 537 13.44 3.43 8.22
C PHE A 537 13.06 3.30 6.75
N GLN A 538 11.82 2.90 6.48
CA GLN A 538 11.20 2.96 5.16
C GLN A 538 10.03 3.94 5.19
N MET A 539 10.04 4.97 4.34
CA MET A 539 8.83 5.77 4.06
C MET A 539 8.03 5.10 2.95
N VAL A 540 6.72 4.96 3.13
CA VAL A 540 5.81 4.31 2.18
C VAL A 540 4.66 5.25 1.84
N LEU A 541 4.53 5.57 0.55
CA LEU A 541 3.30 6.09 -0.05
C LEU A 541 2.51 4.91 -0.62
N GLN A 542 1.31 4.68 -0.11
CA GLN A 542 0.45 3.56 -0.54
C GLN A 542 -1.02 3.95 -0.61
N THR A 543 -1.78 3.18 -1.39
CA THR A 543 -3.23 3.28 -1.47
C THR A 543 -3.92 1.99 -1.02
N GLU A 544 -5.09 2.11 -0.41
CA GLU A 544 -5.93 0.99 0.04
C GLU A 544 -7.29 1.03 -0.68
N ASP A 545 -7.57 0.00 -1.49
CA ASP A 545 -8.86 -0.20 -2.17
C ASP A 545 -9.92 -0.67 -1.15
N LEU A 546 -10.72 0.26 -0.64
CA LEU A 546 -11.76 -0.02 0.35
C LEU A 546 -13.01 -0.63 -0.31
N THR A 547 -13.71 -1.50 0.42
CA THR A 547 -15.05 -1.97 0.04
C THR A 547 -16.05 -1.83 1.19
N ARG A 548 -17.34 -1.95 0.84
CA ARG A 548 -18.46 -1.89 1.79
C ARG A 548 -18.44 -3.09 2.74
N MET A 549 -18.88 -2.86 3.98
CA MET A 549 -18.88 -3.87 5.04
C MET A 549 -20.19 -4.64 5.14
N ASP A 550 -21.28 -4.10 4.58
CA ASP A 550 -22.63 -4.65 4.62
C ASP A 550 -22.94 -5.66 3.49
N VAL A 551 -22.03 -5.80 2.52
CA VAL A 551 -22.18 -6.72 1.38
C VAL A 551 -21.69 -8.14 1.70
N LYS A 552 -22.22 -9.13 0.98
CA LYS A 552 -21.74 -10.53 1.05
C LYS A 552 -20.38 -10.65 0.34
N PRO A 553 -19.44 -11.47 0.86
CA PRO A 553 -19.60 -12.40 2.00
C PRO A 553 -19.40 -11.78 3.38
N TYR A 554 -18.90 -10.54 3.48
CA TYR A 554 -18.47 -9.94 4.74
C TYR A 554 -19.59 -9.84 5.79
N SER A 555 -20.80 -9.43 5.40
CA SER A 555 -21.94 -9.38 6.32
C SER A 555 -22.48 -10.75 6.74
N THR A 556 -22.13 -11.82 6.01
CA THR A 556 -22.35 -13.22 6.45
C THR A 556 -21.26 -13.64 7.43
N PHE A 557 -20.00 -13.33 7.13
CA PHE A 557 -18.86 -13.66 7.98
C PHE A 557 -18.94 -12.97 9.35
N LEU A 558 -19.35 -11.70 9.40
CA LEU A 558 -19.55 -10.96 10.65
C LEU A 558 -20.55 -11.65 11.60
N LYS A 559 -21.59 -12.31 11.06
CA LYS A 559 -22.58 -13.08 11.84
C LYS A 559 -22.06 -14.43 12.35
N LYS A 560 -20.94 -14.90 11.79
CA LYS A 560 -20.24 -16.14 12.17
C LYS A 560 -19.08 -15.91 13.14
N ILE A 561 -18.77 -14.65 13.49
CA ILE A 561 -17.75 -14.30 14.47
C ILE A 561 -18.38 -14.10 15.85
N SER A 562 -17.69 -14.59 16.88
CA SER A 562 -17.92 -14.24 18.28
C SER A 562 -16.59 -13.90 18.95
N ILE A 563 -16.56 -12.85 19.77
CA ILE A 563 -15.39 -12.46 20.58
C ILE A 563 -15.75 -12.68 22.05
N SER A 564 -14.91 -13.38 22.81
CA SER A 564 -15.11 -13.52 24.25
C SER A 564 -14.66 -12.24 24.99
N PRO A 565 -15.54 -11.57 25.76
CA PRO A 565 -15.18 -10.30 26.41
C PRO A 565 -14.15 -10.45 27.54
N HIS A 566 -13.92 -11.67 28.05
CA HIS A 566 -13.03 -11.91 29.19
C HIS A 566 -11.60 -12.24 28.74
N CYS A 567 -11.43 -13.28 27.93
CA CYS A 567 -10.12 -13.71 27.42
C CYS A 567 -9.72 -13.00 26.10
N ARG A 568 -10.64 -12.25 25.47
CA ARG A 568 -10.47 -11.63 24.14
C ARG A 568 -10.19 -12.62 23.01
N GLN A 569 -10.42 -13.91 23.22
CA GLN A 569 -10.34 -14.91 22.16
C GLN A 569 -11.40 -14.64 21.09
N ILE A 570 -11.01 -14.81 19.82
CA ILE A 570 -11.91 -14.74 18.67
C ILE A 570 -12.28 -16.17 18.26
N THR A 571 -13.55 -16.42 18.00
CA THR A 571 -14.02 -17.68 17.40
C THR A 571 -14.81 -17.33 16.15
N TYR A 572 -14.56 -18.04 15.05
CA TYR A 572 -15.24 -17.79 13.78
C TYR A 572 -15.57 -19.11 13.06
N GLU A 573 -16.36 -18.98 12.00
CA GLU A 573 -16.55 -20.02 10.99
C GLU A 573 -16.36 -19.38 9.63
N ASP A 574 -15.71 -20.09 8.70
CA ASP A 574 -15.60 -19.65 7.31
C ASP A 574 -16.99 -19.54 6.64
N VAL A 575 -17.05 -18.82 5.53
CA VAL A 575 -18.24 -18.74 4.67
C VAL A 575 -18.00 -19.68 3.48
N PRO A 576 -18.64 -20.86 3.44
CA PRO A 576 -18.40 -21.86 2.40
C PRO A 576 -18.49 -21.25 1.00
N ASP A 577 -17.55 -21.58 0.14
CA ASP A 577 -17.41 -21.05 -1.23
C ASP A 577 -17.24 -19.53 -1.38
N PHE A 578 -17.12 -18.72 -0.32
CA PHE A 578 -17.01 -17.27 -0.46
C PHE A 578 -15.93 -16.58 0.38
N LEU A 579 -15.60 -17.08 1.58
CA LEU A 579 -14.57 -16.48 2.43
C LEU A 579 -13.89 -17.54 3.31
N GLU A 580 -12.56 -17.62 3.20
CA GLU A 580 -11.68 -18.49 3.98
C GLU A 580 -10.62 -17.64 4.69
N VAL A 581 -10.47 -17.77 6.02
CA VAL A 581 -9.46 -17.04 6.80
C VAL A 581 -8.11 -17.77 6.77
N THR A 582 -7.03 -17.05 6.46
CA THR A 582 -5.66 -17.60 6.45
C THR A 582 -4.92 -17.33 7.76
N ASP A 583 -5.03 -16.10 8.28
CA ASP A 583 -4.28 -15.64 9.44
C ASP A 583 -5.09 -14.60 10.23
N ILE A 584 -4.93 -14.57 11.55
CA ILE A 584 -5.46 -13.50 12.39
C ILE A 584 -4.33 -12.91 13.22
N TYR A 585 -4.19 -11.59 13.18
CA TYR A 585 -3.28 -10.85 14.03
C TYR A 585 -4.08 -10.01 15.04
N LEU A 586 -3.80 -10.18 16.33
CA LEU A 586 -4.22 -9.21 17.35
C LEU A 586 -3.16 -8.08 17.37
N LYS A 587 -3.60 -6.84 17.20
CA LYS A 587 -2.74 -5.66 17.22
C LYS A 587 -3.12 -4.75 18.39
N ASP A 588 -2.22 -4.60 19.37
CA ASP A 588 -2.34 -3.62 20.46
C ASP A 588 -1.49 -2.39 20.13
N THR A 589 -2.11 -1.28 19.76
CA THR A 589 -1.44 -0.05 19.33
C THR A 589 -1.51 1.03 20.41
N THR A 590 -0.33 1.48 20.88
CA THR A 590 -0.17 2.64 21.75
C THR A 590 0.29 3.84 20.94
N ARG A 591 -0.52 4.90 20.93
CA ARG A 591 -0.27 6.14 20.18
C ARG A 591 0.39 7.17 21.08
N HIS A 592 1.42 7.83 20.56
CA HIS A 592 2.18 8.88 21.21
C HIS A 592 2.22 10.10 20.28
N ARG A 593 1.82 11.27 20.77
CA ARG A 593 1.99 12.54 20.04
C ARG A 593 3.33 13.13 20.47
N LEU A 594 4.18 13.46 19.50
CA LEU A 594 5.48 14.08 19.78
C LEU A 594 5.28 15.60 19.92
N HIS A 595 5.74 16.38 18.96
CA HIS A 595 5.24 17.71 18.68
C HIS A 595 4.24 17.63 17.51
N PHE A 596 3.31 18.59 17.41
CA PHE A 596 2.43 18.65 16.23
C PHE A 596 3.28 18.95 14.98
N PRO A 597 3.07 18.25 13.84
CA PRO A 597 2.00 17.29 13.54
C PRO A 597 2.39 15.80 13.64
N PHE A 598 3.51 15.46 14.28
CA PHE A 598 4.05 14.10 14.34
C PHE A 598 3.37 13.20 15.37
N VAL A 599 3.12 11.97 14.95
CA VAL A 599 2.57 10.90 15.77
C VAL A 599 3.40 9.64 15.56
N VAL A 600 3.69 8.94 16.65
CA VAL A 600 4.29 7.61 16.67
C VAL A 600 3.27 6.61 17.20
N GLU A 601 3.10 5.50 16.50
CA GLU A 601 2.30 4.36 16.92
C GLU A 601 3.20 3.14 17.12
N ILE A 602 3.30 2.70 18.38
CA ILE A 602 3.98 1.46 18.74
C ILE A 602 2.91 0.37 18.79
N THR A 603 3.01 -0.61 17.91
CA THR A 603 2.07 -1.72 17.83
C THR A 603 2.74 -3.02 18.27
N ARG A 604 2.17 -3.66 19.30
CA ARG A 604 2.40 -5.08 19.57
C ARG A 604 1.54 -5.87 18.60
N VAL A 605 2.16 -6.73 17.80
CA VAL A 605 1.48 -7.65 16.89
C VAL A 605 1.61 -9.05 17.44
N GLU A 606 0.50 -9.76 17.56
CA GLU A 606 0.47 -11.17 17.94
C GLU A 606 -0.23 -11.99 16.85
N LYS A 607 0.49 -12.92 16.23
CA LYS A 607 -0.09 -13.89 15.29
C LYS A 607 -0.79 -14.99 16.06
N LEU A 608 -2.12 -15.03 16.01
CA LEU A 608 -2.91 -16.01 16.75
C LEU A 608 -2.78 -17.42 16.13
N PRO A 609 -2.55 -18.47 16.94
CA PRO A 609 -2.73 -19.85 16.49
C PRO A 609 -4.22 -20.10 16.26
N LEU A 610 -4.53 -20.70 15.11
CA LEU A 610 -5.90 -21.03 14.69
C LEU A 610 -6.16 -22.50 15.01
N ILE A 611 -7.04 -22.76 15.98
CA ILE A 611 -7.31 -24.09 16.53
C ILE A 611 -8.73 -24.51 16.12
N PRO A 612 -8.89 -25.54 15.26
CA PRO A 612 -10.20 -26.11 14.95
C PRO A 612 -10.85 -26.70 16.21
N GLN A 613 -12.10 -26.30 16.47
CA GLN A 613 -12.93 -26.83 17.54
C GLN A 613 -13.94 -27.82 16.98
N THR A 614 -13.59 -29.11 16.97
CA THR A 614 -14.54 -30.18 16.66
C THR A 614 -15.54 -30.31 17.80
N SER A 615 -16.77 -29.81 17.62
CA SER A 615 -17.83 -30.03 18.60
C SER A 615 -18.29 -31.49 18.59
N LEU A 616 -18.59 -32.03 19.78
CA LEU A 616 -19.00 -33.41 20.03
C LEU A 616 -20.36 -33.73 19.36
N GLY A 617 -20.33 -34.15 18.09
CA GLY A 617 -21.49 -34.68 17.36
C GLY A 617 -22.36 -33.67 16.62
N TYR A 618 -22.13 -32.35 16.79
CA TYR A 618 -22.76 -31.30 15.98
C TYR A 618 -21.77 -30.84 14.90
N ASN A 619 -22.23 -30.68 13.66
CA ASN A 619 -21.40 -30.44 12.47
C ASN A 619 -20.90 -28.97 12.36
N ILE A 620 -20.39 -28.42 13.46
CA ILE A 620 -20.00 -27.01 13.60
C ILE A 620 -18.47 -26.90 13.51
N ASN A 621 -17.98 -26.53 12.32
CA ASN A 621 -16.56 -26.28 12.07
C ASN A 621 -16.15 -24.88 12.55
N LYS A 622 -16.11 -24.69 13.88
CA LYS A 622 -15.59 -23.46 14.49
C LYS A 622 -14.08 -23.48 14.59
N ILE A 623 -13.47 -22.30 14.44
CA ILE A 623 -12.03 -22.10 14.59
C ILE A 623 -11.81 -21.03 15.67
N LEU A 624 -11.00 -21.36 16.67
CA LEU A 624 -10.58 -20.49 17.76
C LEU A 624 -9.23 -19.84 17.41
N GLY A 625 -9.18 -18.51 17.38
CA GLY A 625 -7.93 -17.75 17.46
C GLY A 625 -7.57 -17.55 18.93
N ASP A 626 -6.60 -18.32 19.44
CA ASP A 626 -6.25 -18.34 20.87
C ASP A 626 -5.26 -17.22 21.23
N THR A 627 -5.75 -16.22 21.98
CA THR A 627 -5.00 -15.04 22.39
C THR A 627 -4.08 -15.30 23.59
N GLY A 628 -2.88 -14.73 23.56
CA GLY A 628 -1.83 -14.92 24.56
C GLY A 628 -0.89 -16.09 24.28
N ARG A 629 -1.12 -16.86 23.19
CA ARG A 629 -0.27 -18.00 22.77
C ARG A 629 0.38 -17.80 21.39
N GLY A 630 0.17 -16.64 20.76
CA GLY A 630 0.72 -16.34 19.45
C GLY A 630 2.20 -15.99 19.44
N LYS A 631 2.81 -15.97 18.26
CA LYS A 631 4.11 -15.32 18.10
C LYS A 631 3.91 -13.80 18.19
N VAL A 632 4.70 -13.16 19.06
CA VAL A 632 4.62 -11.71 19.34
C VAL A 632 5.82 -10.99 18.74
N TRP A 633 5.60 -9.79 18.21
CA TRP A 633 6.66 -8.85 17.85
C TRP A 633 6.15 -7.41 17.91
N TYR A 634 7.05 -6.45 17.78
CA TYR A 634 6.75 -5.03 17.84
C TYR A 634 7.13 -4.31 16.54
N THR A 635 6.23 -3.44 16.09
CA THR A 635 6.41 -2.56 14.92
C THR A 635 6.20 -1.11 15.34
N ILE A 636 6.98 -0.18 14.80
CA ILE A 636 6.83 1.26 15.07
C ILE A 636 6.54 1.99 13.76
N GLU A 637 5.40 2.66 13.70
CA GLU A 637 4.95 3.48 12.59
C GLU A 637 4.94 4.96 13.02
N ILE A 638 5.39 5.85 12.14
CA ILE A 638 5.45 7.29 12.34
C ILE A 638 4.72 7.94 11.18
N PHE A 639 3.83 8.89 11.46
CA PHE A 639 3.08 9.60 10.43
C PHE A 639 2.89 11.08 10.76
N TYR A 640 2.72 11.85 9.69
CA TYR A 640 2.55 13.29 9.70
C TYR A 640 1.06 13.59 9.60
N SER A 641 0.41 13.84 10.75
CA SER A 641 -1.05 13.84 10.88
C SER A 641 -1.80 14.92 10.07
N ALA A 642 -1.09 15.89 9.48
CA ALA A 642 -1.67 16.83 8.52
C ALA A 642 -1.84 16.22 7.12
N HIS A 643 -1.00 15.26 6.70
CA HIS A 643 -1.18 14.54 5.44
C HIS A 643 -2.48 13.74 5.45
N ASP A 644 -2.82 13.10 6.58
CA ASP A 644 -4.09 12.39 6.77
C ASP A 644 -5.32 13.30 6.55
N GLN A 645 -5.19 14.61 6.79
CA GLN A 645 -6.29 15.57 6.57
C GLN A 645 -6.42 15.91 5.07
N LEU A 646 -5.30 16.11 4.37
CA LEU A 646 -5.29 16.34 2.92
C LEU A 646 -5.84 15.11 2.17
N PHE A 647 -5.35 13.91 2.49
CA PHE A 647 -5.73 12.67 1.83
C PHE A 647 -7.17 12.22 2.10
N LYS A 648 -7.85 12.71 3.13
CA LYS A 648 -9.28 12.45 3.32
C LYS A 648 -10.15 12.99 2.18
N SER A 649 -9.71 14.06 1.50
CA SER A 649 -10.40 14.58 0.32
C SER A 649 -10.49 13.56 -0.83
N ASN A 650 -9.61 12.56 -0.87
CA ASN A 650 -9.60 11.50 -1.88
C ASN A 650 -10.67 10.41 -1.67
N LEU A 651 -11.30 10.31 -0.50
CA LEU A 651 -12.32 9.29 -0.23
C LEU A 651 -13.58 9.53 -1.09
N ASP A 652 -14.04 10.77 -1.13
CA ASP A 652 -15.32 11.17 -1.72
C ASP A 652 -15.15 11.90 -3.07
N LEU A 653 -14.01 11.71 -3.76
CA LEU A 653 -13.72 12.37 -5.04
C LEU A 653 -14.80 12.10 -6.11
N PRO A 654 -15.30 13.14 -6.81
CA PRO A 654 -16.13 12.99 -8.01
C PRO A 654 -15.36 12.31 -9.15
N VAL A 655 -16.09 11.71 -10.10
CA VAL A 655 -15.49 10.94 -11.19
C VAL A 655 -14.65 11.86 -12.10
N GLY A 656 -13.38 11.51 -12.29
CA GLY A 656 -12.45 12.27 -13.13
C GLY A 656 -11.93 13.58 -12.52
N LYS A 657 -12.26 13.92 -11.27
CA LYS A 657 -11.67 15.07 -10.56
C LYS A 657 -10.39 14.67 -9.82
N PHE A 658 -9.50 15.63 -9.63
CA PHE A 658 -8.33 15.51 -8.76
C PHE A 658 -8.63 16.14 -7.39
N ALA A 659 -7.86 15.76 -6.38
CA ALA A 659 -7.95 16.38 -5.07
C ALA A 659 -7.52 17.86 -5.09
N PRO A 660 -7.95 18.68 -4.11
CA PRO A 660 -7.57 20.10 -4.06
C PRO A 660 -6.15 20.35 -3.52
N TRP A 661 -5.45 19.33 -3.02
CA TRP A 661 -4.08 19.44 -2.53
C TRP A 661 -3.05 19.30 -3.65
N THR A 662 -1.87 19.87 -3.46
CA THR A 662 -0.74 19.80 -4.40
C THR A 662 0.42 19.00 -3.81
N VAL A 663 1.40 18.66 -4.66
CA VAL A 663 2.65 18.02 -4.18
C VAL A 663 3.41 18.93 -3.20
N GLU A 664 3.37 20.27 -3.39
CA GLU A 664 4.00 21.23 -2.48
C GLU A 664 3.35 21.23 -1.09
N ASP A 665 2.03 21.02 -0.98
CA ASP A 665 1.33 20.97 0.32
C ASP A 665 1.74 19.75 1.17
N VAL A 666 2.22 18.68 0.52
CA VAL A 666 2.59 17.41 1.17
C VAL A 666 4.11 17.29 1.39
N LEU A 667 4.94 17.78 0.47
CA LEU A 667 6.40 17.65 0.56
C LEU A 667 7.11 18.95 0.98
N GLY A 668 6.48 20.09 0.73
CA GLY A 668 7.14 21.41 0.73
C GLY A 668 7.75 21.75 -0.63
N ARG A 669 8.36 22.93 -0.71
CA ARG A 669 9.14 23.34 -1.90
C ARG A 669 10.54 22.75 -1.86
N GLN A 670 11.15 22.58 -3.03
CA GLN A 670 12.48 21.96 -3.14
C GLN A 670 13.57 22.70 -2.36
N ASP A 671 13.48 24.02 -2.27
CA ASP A 671 14.44 24.87 -1.55
C ASP A 671 14.04 25.12 -0.07
N ASP A 672 12.92 24.58 0.38
CA ASP A 672 12.40 24.78 1.74
C ASP A 672 13.04 23.79 2.72
N LEU A 673 14.13 24.24 3.35
CA LEU A 673 14.81 23.51 4.43
C LEU A 673 13.97 23.38 5.71
N THR A 674 12.75 23.91 5.74
CA THR A 674 11.72 23.77 6.78
C THR A 674 10.43 23.12 6.25
N GLY A 675 10.46 22.58 5.03
CA GLY A 675 9.29 21.94 4.41
C GLY A 675 8.91 20.61 5.10
N PRO A 676 7.63 20.18 5.00
CA PRO A 676 7.11 18.98 5.65
C PRO A 676 7.96 17.72 5.47
N LEU A 677 8.52 17.48 4.28
CA LEU A 677 9.39 16.32 4.04
C LEU A 677 10.69 16.39 4.84
N VAL A 678 11.31 17.58 4.90
CA VAL A 678 12.59 17.79 5.61
C VAL A 678 12.37 17.66 7.11
N GLU A 679 11.28 18.22 7.65
CA GLU A 679 10.90 18.04 9.05
C GLU A 679 10.62 16.56 9.38
N PHE A 680 9.95 15.82 8.48
CA PHE A 680 9.66 14.41 8.69
C PHE A 680 10.94 13.57 8.70
N VAL A 681 11.87 13.79 7.78
CA VAL A 681 13.19 13.11 7.80
C VAL A 681 13.99 13.47 9.05
N ARG A 682 13.99 14.75 9.48
CA ARG A 682 14.64 15.16 10.75
C ARG A 682 14.03 14.44 11.96
N CYS A 683 12.70 14.34 12.03
CA CYS A 683 12.01 13.63 13.09
C CYS A 683 12.41 12.14 13.14
N LEU A 684 12.44 11.47 11.98
CA LEU A 684 12.83 10.06 11.86
C LEU A 684 14.29 9.81 12.27
N LEU A 685 15.21 10.70 11.85
CA LEU A 685 16.62 10.63 12.25
C LEU A 685 16.80 10.82 13.77
N LEU A 686 16.07 11.77 14.39
CA LEU A 686 16.09 11.98 15.84
C LEU A 686 15.57 10.76 16.61
N ILE A 687 14.54 10.09 16.09
CA ILE A 687 14.01 8.84 16.68
C ILE A 687 15.06 7.72 16.61
N ILE A 688 15.74 7.54 15.46
CA ILE A 688 16.83 6.56 15.32
C ILE A 688 17.99 6.86 16.29
N GLU A 689 18.36 8.13 16.45
CA GLU A 689 19.45 8.52 17.34
C GLU A 689 19.12 8.21 18.81
N ARG A 690 17.90 8.52 19.25
CA ARG A 690 17.40 8.19 20.60
C ARG A 690 17.24 6.69 20.82
N ALA A 691 16.81 5.95 19.80
CA ALA A 691 16.75 4.49 19.84
C ALA A 691 18.14 3.86 20.02
N GLU A 692 19.14 4.36 19.29
CA GLU A 692 20.52 3.86 19.40
C GLU A 692 21.11 4.08 20.79
N THR A 693 20.83 5.21 21.46
CA THR A 693 21.35 5.49 22.81
C THR A 693 20.64 4.67 23.88
N ALA A 694 19.31 4.53 23.82
CA ALA A 694 18.54 3.70 24.76
C ALA A 694 18.97 2.23 24.72
N VAL A 695 19.13 1.66 23.52
CA VAL A 695 19.46 0.24 23.31
C VAL A 695 20.97 -0.05 23.46
N SER A 696 21.83 0.96 23.69
CA SER A 696 23.28 0.76 23.83
C SER A 696 23.82 0.88 25.26
N ARG A 697 22.99 1.31 26.23
CA ARG A 697 23.39 1.31 27.66
C ARG A 697 23.56 -0.11 28.23
N GLU A 698 22.84 -1.07 27.67
CA GLU A 698 22.74 -2.47 28.11
C GLU A 698 24.05 -3.28 27.99
N ASN A 699 24.93 -2.93 27.04
CA ASN A 699 26.21 -3.63 26.82
C ASN A 699 27.38 -3.02 27.61
N ARG A 700 27.10 -2.29 28.70
CA ARG A 700 28.13 -1.76 29.63
C ARG A 700 27.93 -2.17 31.08
N ASP A 701 26.72 -2.61 31.43
CA ASP A 701 26.35 -3.04 32.78
C ASP A 701 26.30 -4.59 32.91
N ASN A 702 26.72 -5.29 31.84
CA ASN A 702 27.10 -6.71 31.77
C ASN A 702 28.55 -6.82 31.27
#